data_AF-A0A4P7NFV3-F1
#
_entry.id   AF-A0A4P7NFV3-F1
#
_cell.length_a   1.000
_cell.length_b   1.000
_cell.length_c   1.000
_cell.angle_alpha   90.00
_cell.angle_beta   90.00
_cell.angle_gamma   90.00
#
_symmetry.space_group_name_H-M   'P 1'
#
loop_
_entity.id
_entity.type
_entity.pdbx_description
1 polymer ?
#
loop_
_entity_poly.entity_id
_entity_poly.type
_entity_poly.pdbx_seq_one_letter_code
_entity_poly.pdbx_strand_id
1 'polypeptide(L)'
;MEKNSANNIKYLPTVEAYNQWAKIYDTDGNFLQAIDDIEMTRLLPHLVSSINEVNKSKPWRLVDLGCGTGRNTALLLGLEDVQVVALDASPGMLEIAKVRLEKLHGSNATNQKKLATLTLKVFDLINSPTTPEEADNADGIISTLVVEHIPLPDFFRHVSQMLKPGGVLLLTNMHSDMGAISQAGFVDETTGEKVRPTSYAHTMESVLDEAAKRGLEPIGGPDCLQERMVTEEMVKELGPRSRKWVGVKWQPAQRRWNHTAPEAGHTTTTQPPPGQPAPHLRKILKDQAKAAKAQAKGKKKRSSADNQTVPGWELTVGIEIHAQLNTDRKLFSSAPLASTEDNTRAPAPNSLVAPFDLAIPGTQPLFQQATLVPAIRAAVALNCAVQPVSRFDRKHYFHWDQPSGYQITQYYAPLARDGYVELRARDGIAAQDVGAGEPLRIRVKQVQMEQDTAKTLARPDGVHWLDFNRCGAPLVEIISEPDIHHPATAAAFVRKVQMLLGAADACVVGMEKGGLRADVNVSVRRVEDGKTPSAKLGQRTEIKNLFSFKAVEDAIIAERDRQIKLLDEGGVVLGETRGWSLGSTETRRLRGKEGEVDYRYMPDPDLGPVLVGQDVVEHLKSTMGVMPDQELDDLVSSYGLSEKDAMSLMLLEDGGRLQFYYKTVDALEQRLQNQGDSAKVTADSLVQARILTGNWILHVLGSLTSENNQRDRAAAGLSERDLGVTSEGDAFISADDLADILFFLHTSRIRQGTAKDLLFAMFNEVMPAQYISTPAGIERYITDNDLWFSELSPQEYSELAESVLDEEEHVLKEFMGARYPQGKLMFLVGMMMKSGARERIDPATAQKVMRDVVETRVAAMK
;
A
#
# COMPACT_ATOMS: atom_id res chain seq x y z
N MET A 1 10.44 -0.51 -37.01
CA MET A 1 9.51 -1.10 -36.02
C MET A 1 9.76 -0.39 -34.70
N GLU A 2 9.12 0.76 -34.49
CA GLU A 2 9.22 1.54 -33.25
C GLU A 2 7.92 1.37 -32.46
N LYS A 3 8.05 0.86 -31.23
CA LYS A 3 7.01 0.87 -30.19
C LYS A 3 7.11 2.20 -29.45
N ASN A 4 6.16 3.09 -29.68
CA ASN A 4 5.73 4.10 -28.70
C ASN A 4 4.35 4.63 -29.12
N SER A 5 3.31 3.85 -28.81
CA SER A 5 1.95 4.33 -28.67
C SER A 5 1.60 4.26 -27.18
N ALA A 6 1.12 5.35 -26.62
CA ALA A 6 0.48 5.33 -25.30
C ALA A 6 -0.68 4.33 -25.36
N ASN A 7 -0.56 3.20 -24.65
CA ASN A 7 -1.57 2.15 -24.65
C ASN A 7 -2.78 2.62 -23.83
N ASN A 8 -3.82 3.06 -24.51
CA ASN A 8 -5.14 3.19 -23.91
C ASN A 8 -5.65 1.77 -23.58
N ILE A 9 -5.99 1.52 -22.31
CA ILE A 9 -6.53 0.25 -21.86
C ILE A 9 -8.04 0.42 -21.72
N LYS A 10 -8.81 -0.42 -22.41
CA LYS A 10 -10.27 -0.43 -22.37
C LYS A 10 -10.75 -1.54 -21.44
N TYR A 11 -11.49 -1.17 -20.39
CA TYR A 11 -12.12 -2.13 -19.48
C TYR A 11 -13.53 -2.45 -19.96
N LEU A 12 -13.89 -3.73 -19.98
CA LEU A 12 -15.22 -4.23 -20.37
C LEU A 12 -15.77 -5.21 -19.33
N PRO A 13 -17.11 -5.34 -19.22
CA PRO A 13 -17.73 -6.43 -18.47
C PRO A 13 -17.22 -7.80 -18.94
N THR A 14 -17.07 -8.76 -18.03
CA THR A 14 -16.44 -10.06 -18.30
C THR A 14 -17.05 -10.77 -19.51
N VAL A 15 -18.38 -10.87 -19.59
CA VAL A 15 -19.08 -11.51 -20.71
C VAL A 15 -18.80 -10.83 -22.06
N GLU A 16 -18.82 -9.49 -22.09
CA GLU A 16 -18.57 -8.73 -23.31
C GLU A 16 -17.11 -8.90 -23.78
N ALA A 17 -16.17 -8.85 -22.83
CA ALA A 17 -14.75 -9.05 -23.11
C ALA A 17 -14.47 -10.44 -23.69
N TYR A 18 -15.03 -11.50 -23.10
CA TYR A 18 -14.84 -12.88 -23.61
C TYR A 18 -15.54 -13.13 -24.95
N ASN A 19 -16.68 -12.47 -25.24
CA ASN A 19 -17.30 -12.54 -26.56
C ASN A 19 -16.43 -11.91 -27.65
N GLN A 20 -15.74 -10.80 -27.34
CA GLN A 20 -14.79 -10.19 -28.27
C GLN A 20 -13.51 -11.03 -28.39
N TRP A 21 -13.01 -11.55 -27.27
CA TRP A 21 -11.81 -12.38 -27.23
C TRP A 21 -11.99 -13.70 -28.00
N ALA A 22 -13.19 -14.28 -28.02
CA ALA A 22 -13.49 -15.57 -28.65
C ALA A 22 -12.87 -15.74 -30.05
N LYS A 23 -12.95 -14.71 -30.90
CA LYS A 23 -12.48 -14.73 -32.29
C LYS A 23 -10.98 -15.00 -32.44
N ILE A 24 -10.18 -14.58 -31.46
CA ILE A 24 -8.73 -14.71 -31.47
C ILE A 24 -8.23 -15.56 -30.29
N TYR A 25 -9.13 -16.12 -29.48
CA TYR A 25 -8.79 -16.74 -28.20
C TYR A 25 -7.76 -17.85 -28.36
N ASP A 26 -7.88 -18.68 -29.40
CA ASP A 26 -6.94 -19.77 -29.65
C ASP A 26 -5.68 -19.33 -30.44
N THR A 27 -5.65 -18.10 -30.98
CA THR A 27 -4.60 -17.63 -31.89
C THR A 27 -3.79 -16.44 -31.35
N ASP A 28 -4.20 -15.84 -30.23
CA ASP A 28 -3.56 -14.66 -29.64
C ASP A 28 -2.24 -14.99 -28.89
N GLY A 29 -1.87 -16.26 -28.80
CA GLY A 29 -0.68 -16.73 -28.10
C GLY A 29 -0.77 -16.60 -26.58
N ASN A 30 -1.97 -16.76 -26.00
CA ASN A 30 -2.15 -16.80 -24.55
C ASN A 30 -1.42 -18.01 -23.92
N PHE A 31 -0.32 -17.74 -23.22
CA PHE A 31 0.48 -18.79 -22.58
C PHE A 31 -0.26 -19.54 -21.47
N LEU A 32 -1.30 -18.96 -20.85
CA LEU A 32 -2.12 -19.64 -19.84
C LEU A 32 -2.86 -20.84 -20.44
N GLN A 33 -3.26 -20.73 -21.70
CA GLN A 33 -3.89 -21.83 -22.41
C GLN A 33 -2.90 -22.98 -22.62
N ALA A 34 -1.68 -22.67 -23.07
CA ALA A 34 -0.66 -23.66 -23.33
C ALA A 34 -0.19 -24.37 -22.04
N ILE A 35 -0.09 -23.65 -20.92
CA ILE A 35 0.27 -24.26 -19.63
C ILE A 35 -0.87 -25.14 -19.09
N ASP A 36 -2.13 -24.72 -19.22
CA ASP A 36 -3.28 -25.57 -18.86
C ASP A 36 -3.28 -26.85 -19.69
N ASP A 37 -3.06 -26.79 -21.02
CA ASP A 37 -3.02 -27.98 -21.87
C ASP A 37 -1.93 -28.98 -21.44
N ILE A 38 -0.76 -28.47 -21.02
CA ILE A 38 0.34 -29.31 -20.50
C ILE A 38 -0.07 -29.94 -19.16
N GLU A 39 -0.55 -29.15 -18.20
CA GLU A 39 -0.88 -29.65 -16.86
C GLU A 39 -2.10 -30.58 -16.86
N MET A 40 -3.06 -30.37 -17.76
CA MET A 40 -4.24 -31.23 -17.88
C MET A 40 -3.92 -32.67 -18.27
N THR A 41 -2.80 -32.92 -18.96
CA THR A 41 -2.32 -34.29 -19.23
C THR A 41 -2.00 -35.07 -17.95
N ARG A 42 -1.60 -34.35 -16.89
CA ARG A 42 -1.27 -34.89 -15.58
C ARG A 42 -2.46 -34.86 -14.63
N LEU A 43 -3.21 -33.77 -14.61
CA LEU A 43 -4.30 -33.54 -13.64
C LEU A 43 -5.57 -34.33 -13.97
N LEU A 44 -5.91 -34.52 -15.25
CA LEU A 44 -7.13 -35.24 -15.63
C LEU A 44 -7.15 -36.71 -15.13
N PRO A 45 -6.06 -37.50 -15.26
CA PRO A 45 -6.00 -38.83 -14.65
C PRO A 45 -6.24 -38.83 -13.13
N HIS A 46 -5.76 -37.82 -12.41
CA HIS A 46 -5.94 -37.71 -10.96
C HIS A 46 -7.41 -37.41 -10.61
N LEU A 47 -8.06 -36.52 -11.37
CA LEU A 47 -9.49 -36.25 -11.23
C LEU A 47 -10.31 -37.53 -11.45
N VAL A 48 -10.02 -38.29 -12.51
CA VAL A 48 -10.70 -39.56 -12.81
C VAL A 48 -10.50 -40.59 -11.69
N SER A 49 -9.27 -40.71 -11.16
CA SER A 49 -8.99 -41.61 -10.03
C SER A 49 -9.80 -41.20 -8.78
N SER A 50 -9.80 -39.91 -8.46
CA SER A 50 -10.48 -39.37 -7.27
C SER A 50 -11.99 -39.57 -7.35
N ILE A 51 -12.60 -39.32 -8.53
CA ILE A 51 -14.03 -39.58 -8.73
C ILE A 51 -14.33 -41.08 -8.59
N ASN A 52 -13.47 -41.96 -9.12
CA ASN A 52 -13.67 -43.40 -9.04
C ASN A 52 -13.54 -43.97 -7.62
N GLU A 53 -12.74 -43.33 -6.77
CA GLU A 53 -12.64 -43.67 -5.34
C GLU A 53 -13.93 -43.35 -4.58
N VAL A 54 -14.58 -42.22 -4.91
CA VAL A 54 -15.79 -41.77 -4.21
C VAL A 54 -17.08 -42.31 -4.83
N ASN A 55 -17.14 -42.46 -6.15
CA ASN A 55 -18.28 -42.99 -6.87
C ASN A 55 -17.92 -43.95 -8.00
N LYS A 56 -18.16 -45.25 -7.79
CA LYS A 56 -17.98 -46.30 -8.79
C LYS A 56 -19.16 -46.48 -9.75
N SER A 57 -20.29 -45.80 -9.49
CA SER A 57 -21.50 -45.90 -10.31
C SER A 57 -21.41 -44.97 -11.51
N LYS A 58 -21.55 -45.54 -12.72
CA LYS A 58 -21.55 -44.86 -14.01
C LYS A 58 -22.96 -44.85 -14.63
N PRO A 59 -23.31 -43.89 -15.52
CA PRO A 59 -22.44 -42.85 -16.07
C PRO A 59 -22.18 -41.69 -15.10
N TRP A 60 -20.97 -41.12 -15.13
CA TRP A 60 -20.64 -39.93 -14.35
C TRP A 60 -21.11 -38.65 -15.03
N ARG A 61 -21.58 -37.68 -14.25
CA ARG A 61 -21.86 -36.32 -14.70
C ARG A 61 -20.68 -35.42 -14.41
N LEU A 62 -20.05 -34.89 -15.45
CA LEU A 62 -18.89 -34.01 -15.37
C LEU A 62 -19.24 -32.62 -15.90
N VAL A 63 -18.86 -31.58 -15.16
CA VAL A 63 -19.09 -30.18 -15.58
C VAL A 63 -17.75 -29.55 -15.97
N ASP A 64 -17.70 -28.94 -17.15
CA ASP A 64 -16.62 -28.05 -17.58
C ASP A 64 -17.08 -26.61 -17.38
N LEU A 65 -16.65 -26.00 -16.27
CA LEU A 65 -17.10 -24.68 -15.81
C LEU A 65 -16.15 -23.59 -16.34
N GLY A 66 -16.67 -22.74 -17.22
CA GLY A 66 -15.84 -21.81 -18.00
C GLY A 66 -15.12 -22.51 -19.14
N CYS A 67 -15.85 -23.34 -19.90
CA CYS A 67 -15.27 -24.25 -20.89
C CYS A 67 -14.54 -23.54 -22.05
N GLY A 68 -14.73 -22.23 -22.21
CA GLY A 68 -14.11 -21.42 -23.26
C GLY A 68 -14.39 -22.00 -24.64
N THR A 69 -13.34 -22.20 -25.42
CA THR A 69 -13.41 -22.80 -26.76
C THR A 69 -13.55 -24.34 -26.74
N GLY A 70 -13.82 -24.96 -25.59
CA GLY A 70 -14.15 -26.39 -25.45
C GLY A 70 -12.95 -27.35 -25.47
N ARG A 71 -11.76 -26.89 -25.05
CA ARG A 71 -10.53 -27.72 -25.01
C ARG A 71 -10.64 -28.86 -24.01
N ASN A 72 -10.99 -28.54 -22.76
CA ASN A 72 -11.16 -29.53 -21.70
C ASN A 72 -12.40 -30.40 -21.94
N THR A 73 -13.48 -29.79 -22.44
CA THR A 73 -14.69 -30.52 -22.86
C THR A 73 -14.36 -31.66 -23.84
N ALA A 74 -13.45 -31.44 -24.79
CA ALA A 74 -13.02 -32.47 -25.72
C ALA A 74 -12.29 -33.63 -25.02
N LEU A 75 -11.48 -33.34 -24.00
CA LEU A 75 -10.82 -34.36 -23.18
C LEU A 75 -11.82 -35.17 -22.36
N LEU A 76 -12.81 -34.50 -21.75
CA LEU A 76 -13.87 -35.15 -20.97
C LEU A 76 -14.71 -36.10 -21.82
N LEU A 77 -15.08 -35.72 -23.05
CA LEU A 77 -15.78 -36.61 -23.99
C LEU A 77 -14.93 -37.81 -24.42
N GLY A 78 -13.62 -37.77 -24.20
CA GLY A 78 -12.72 -38.89 -24.37
C GLY A 78 -13.03 -40.04 -23.40
N LEU A 79 -13.57 -39.74 -22.21
CA LEU A 79 -13.85 -40.71 -21.15
C LEU A 79 -15.03 -41.64 -21.49
N GLU A 80 -15.03 -42.83 -20.90
CA GLU A 80 -16.09 -43.82 -21.07
C GLU A 80 -17.21 -43.64 -20.03
N ASP A 81 -18.45 -43.72 -20.52
CA ASP A 81 -19.69 -43.59 -19.74
C ASP A 81 -19.77 -42.29 -18.93
N VAL A 82 -19.69 -41.15 -19.62
CA VAL A 82 -19.82 -39.81 -19.03
C VAL A 82 -20.90 -38.98 -19.73
N GLN A 83 -21.59 -38.16 -18.94
CA GLN A 83 -22.41 -37.04 -19.38
C GLN A 83 -21.63 -35.76 -19.10
N VAL A 84 -21.40 -34.94 -20.13
CA VAL A 84 -20.59 -33.72 -20.01
C VAL A 84 -21.49 -32.50 -20.14
N VAL A 85 -21.41 -31.59 -19.17
CA VAL A 85 -22.10 -30.30 -19.19
C VAL A 85 -21.06 -29.21 -19.27
N ALA A 86 -20.98 -28.53 -20.41
CA ALA A 86 -20.02 -27.47 -20.66
C ALA A 86 -20.72 -26.11 -20.56
N LEU A 87 -20.23 -25.29 -19.63
CA LEU A 87 -20.83 -24.03 -19.23
C LEU A 87 -19.85 -22.88 -19.52
N ASP A 88 -20.31 -21.83 -20.19
CA ASP A 88 -19.54 -20.59 -20.35
C ASP A 88 -20.46 -19.38 -20.36
N ALA A 89 -19.98 -18.25 -19.85
CA ALA A 89 -20.75 -17.01 -19.82
C ALA A 89 -20.82 -16.34 -21.20
N SER A 90 -19.90 -16.66 -22.11
CA SER A 90 -19.78 -16.10 -23.46
C SER A 90 -20.43 -17.01 -24.50
N PRO A 91 -21.55 -16.60 -25.13
CA PRO A 91 -22.12 -17.30 -26.27
C PRO A 91 -21.13 -17.48 -27.43
N GLY A 92 -20.23 -16.50 -27.65
CA GLY A 92 -19.19 -16.58 -28.67
C GLY A 92 -18.17 -17.70 -28.41
N MET A 93 -17.81 -17.93 -27.15
CA MET A 93 -16.93 -19.05 -26.77
C MET A 93 -17.62 -20.39 -27.02
N LEU A 94 -18.90 -20.52 -26.63
CA LEU A 94 -19.67 -21.75 -26.82
C LEU A 94 -19.87 -22.10 -28.30
N GLU A 95 -20.05 -21.10 -29.18
CA GLU A 95 -20.16 -21.37 -30.62
C GLU A 95 -18.85 -21.97 -31.18
N ILE A 96 -17.70 -21.45 -30.75
CA ILE A 96 -16.39 -22.01 -31.14
C ILE A 96 -16.21 -23.40 -30.54
N ALA A 97 -16.60 -23.60 -29.28
CA ALA A 97 -16.57 -24.90 -28.63
C ALA A 97 -17.40 -25.93 -29.40
N LYS A 98 -18.63 -25.57 -29.79
CA LYS A 98 -19.51 -26.42 -30.59
C LYS A 98 -18.85 -26.84 -31.91
N VAL A 99 -18.34 -25.89 -32.69
CA VAL A 99 -17.66 -26.16 -33.96
C VAL A 99 -16.44 -27.07 -33.76
N ARG A 100 -15.63 -26.83 -32.72
CA ARG A 100 -14.47 -27.67 -32.39
C ARG A 100 -14.89 -29.09 -32.05
N LEU A 101 -15.88 -29.26 -31.19
CA LEU A 101 -16.33 -30.57 -30.70
C LEU A 101 -16.99 -31.37 -31.82
N GLU A 102 -17.79 -30.75 -32.67
CA GLU A 102 -18.35 -31.36 -33.88
C GLU A 102 -17.25 -31.79 -34.86
N LYS A 103 -16.18 -31.00 -35.03
CA LYS A 103 -15.05 -31.38 -35.90
C LYS A 103 -14.27 -32.58 -35.35
N LEU A 104 -14.02 -32.62 -34.05
CA LEU A 104 -13.25 -33.69 -33.40
C LEU A 104 -14.06 -34.99 -33.27
N HIS A 105 -15.38 -34.89 -33.09
CA HIS A 105 -16.24 -36.03 -32.74
C HIS A 105 -17.42 -36.28 -33.71
N GLY A 106 -17.54 -35.55 -34.82
CA GLY A 106 -18.70 -35.66 -35.73
C GLY A 106 -18.59 -36.72 -36.83
N SER A 107 -17.42 -37.31 -37.04
CA SER A 107 -17.08 -38.04 -38.28
C SER A 107 -17.31 -39.56 -38.26
N ASN A 108 -17.67 -40.18 -37.13
CA ASN A 108 -18.02 -41.61 -37.05
C ASN A 108 -19.16 -41.90 -36.04
N ALA A 109 -19.83 -43.05 -36.17
CA ALA A 109 -21.02 -43.40 -35.38
C ALA A 109 -20.76 -43.51 -33.86
N THR A 110 -19.54 -43.90 -33.47
CA THR A 110 -19.12 -43.96 -32.06
C THR A 110 -18.96 -42.56 -31.47
N ASN A 111 -18.41 -41.62 -32.22
CA ASN A 111 -18.20 -40.25 -31.75
C ASN A 111 -19.50 -39.42 -31.76
N GLN A 112 -20.47 -39.72 -32.65
CA GLN A 112 -21.81 -39.13 -32.59
C GLN A 112 -22.58 -39.54 -31.32
N LYS A 113 -22.40 -40.77 -30.83
CA LYS A 113 -22.95 -41.19 -29.53
C LYS A 113 -22.35 -40.43 -28.35
N LYS A 114 -21.06 -40.06 -28.44
CA LYS A 114 -20.38 -39.22 -27.43
C LYS A 114 -20.88 -37.78 -27.48
N LEU A 115 -21.10 -37.20 -28.66
CA LEU A 115 -21.71 -35.87 -28.78
C LEU A 115 -23.15 -35.83 -28.23
N ALA A 116 -23.88 -36.94 -28.28
CA ALA A 116 -25.20 -37.04 -27.67
C ALA A 116 -25.20 -36.99 -26.14
N THR A 117 -24.05 -37.15 -25.48
CA THR A 117 -23.91 -37.01 -24.02
C THR A 117 -23.39 -35.63 -23.59
N LEU A 118 -23.19 -34.71 -24.54
CA LEU A 118 -22.76 -33.33 -24.30
C LEU A 118 -23.96 -32.39 -24.21
N THR A 119 -23.95 -31.52 -23.19
CA THR A 119 -24.83 -30.35 -23.09
C THR A 119 -24.00 -29.08 -23.02
N LEU A 120 -24.24 -28.13 -23.93
CA LEU A 120 -23.62 -26.80 -23.91
C LEU A 120 -24.67 -25.77 -23.46
N LYS A 121 -24.36 -24.97 -22.44
CA LYS A 121 -25.27 -23.93 -21.92
C LYS A 121 -24.52 -22.64 -21.61
N VAL A 122 -25.18 -21.52 -21.93
CA VAL A 122 -24.73 -20.21 -21.46
C VAL A 122 -25.01 -20.14 -19.97
N PHE A 123 -23.97 -19.86 -19.18
CA PHE A 123 -24.10 -19.70 -17.74
C PHE A 123 -23.16 -18.61 -17.24
N ASP A 124 -23.75 -17.50 -16.78
CA ASP A 124 -23.02 -16.37 -16.23
C ASP A 124 -22.92 -16.51 -14.71
N LEU A 125 -21.75 -16.95 -14.23
CA LEU A 125 -21.45 -17.13 -12.82
C LEU A 125 -21.65 -15.87 -11.95
N ILE A 126 -21.60 -14.67 -12.55
CA ILE A 126 -21.72 -13.40 -11.82
C ILE A 126 -23.20 -13.01 -11.69
N ASN A 127 -23.94 -13.07 -12.79
CA ASN A 127 -25.30 -12.51 -12.85
C ASN A 127 -26.41 -13.56 -12.67
N SER A 128 -26.08 -14.86 -12.71
CA SER A 128 -27.08 -15.93 -12.65
C SER A 128 -27.40 -16.28 -11.18
N PRO A 129 -28.67 -16.33 -10.77
CA PRO A 129 -29.06 -16.63 -9.40
C PRO A 129 -28.98 -18.13 -9.06
N THR A 130 -29.10 -19.00 -10.06
CA THR A 130 -29.17 -20.47 -9.90
C THR A 130 -28.38 -21.18 -10.99
N THR A 131 -27.91 -22.40 -10.69
CA THR A 131 -27.23 -23.29 -11.63
C THR A 131 -28.20 -23.86 -12.67
N PRO A 132 -27.74 -24.23 -13.88
CA PRO A 132 -28.53 -25.01 -14.81
C PRO A 132 -28.83 -26.40 -14.23
N GLU A 133 -30.09 -26.84 -14.30
CA GLU A 133 -30.52 -28.15 -13.76
C GLU A 133 -29.72 -29.32 -14.33
N GLU A 134 -29.23 -29.20 -15.58
CA GLU A 134 -28.41 -30.23 -16.22
C GLU A 134 -27.06 -30.45 -15.50
N ALA A 135 -26.55 -29.43 -14.78
CA ALA A 135 -25.29 -29.45 -14.05
C ALA A 135 -25.42 -29.92 -12.60
N ASP A 136 -26.64 -30.08 -12.08
CA ASP A 136 -26.87 -30.49 -10.70
C ASP A 136 -26.41 -31.94 -10.46
N ASN A 137 -25.99 -32.25 -9.22
CA ASN A 137 -25.49 -33.56 -8.80
C ASN A 137 -24.29 -34.07 -9.63
N ALA A 138 -23.39 -33.18 -10.03
CA ALA A 138 -22.16 -33.51 -10.72
C ALA A 138 -21.24 -34.39 -9.85
N ASP A 139 -20.64 -35.40 -10.48
CA ASP A 139 -19.59 -36.26 -9.91
C ASP A 139 -18.25 -35.54 -9.84
N GLY A 140 -17.99 -34.65 -10.80
CA GLY A 140 -16.82 -33.80 -10.77
C GLY A 140 -16.97 -32.55 -11.63
N ILE A 141 -16.24 -31.51 -11.23
CA ILE A 141 -16.18 -30.24 -11.94
C ILE A 141 -14.72 -29.96 -12.28
N ILE A 142 -14.47 -29.59 -13.52
CA ILE A 142 -13.21 -28.98 -13.93
C ILE A 142 -13.44 -27.50 -14.23
N SER A 143 -12.54 -26.65 -13.75
CA SER A 143 -12.51 -25.23 -14.07
C SER A 143 -11.07 -24.81 -14.32
N THR A 144 -10.77 -24.44 -15.57
CA THR A 144 -9.53 -23.73 -15.95
C THR A 144 -9.84 -22.27 -16.28
N LEU A 145 -10.95 -21.76 -15.75
CA LEU A 145 -11.35 -20.37 -15.92
C LEU A 145 -10.36 -19.47 -15.17
N VAL A 146 -10.06 -18.30 -15.73
CA VAL A 146 -9.29 -17.27 -15.04
C VAL A 146 -10.16 -16.70 -13.93
N VAL A 147 -10.07 -17.29 -12.72
CA VAL A 147 -10.94 -16.95 -11.58
C VAL A 147 -10.74 -15.50 -11.15
N GLU A 148 -9.61 -14.88 -11.50
CA GLU A 148 -9.41 -13.43 -11.38
C GLU A 148 -10.54 -12.63 -12.05
N HIS A 149 -11.32 -13.14 -13.00
CA HIS A 149 -12.44 -12.40 -13.59
C HIS A 149 -13.80 -12.61 -12.89
N ILE A 150 -13.82 -13.38 -11.78
CA ILE A 150 -15.04 -13.77 -11.06
C ILE A 150 -14.82 -13.61 -9.54
N PRO A 151 -15.79 -13.08 -8.77
CA PRO A 151 -15.72 -13.12 -7.31
C PRO A 151 -15.68 -14.56 -6.77
N LEU A 152 -14.74 -14.88 -5.88
CA LEU A 152 -14.65 -16.23 -5.28
C LEU A 152 -15.95 -16.72 -4.62
N PRO A 153 -16.72 -15.88 -3.88
CA PRO A 153 -17.96 -16.33 -3.28
C PRO A 153 -18.99 -16.81 -4.30
N ASP A 154 -19.05 -16.18 -5.48
CA ASP A 154 -19.95 -16.58 -6.56
C ASP A 154 -19.48 -17.85 -7.25
N PHE A 155 -18.17 -17.97 -7.49
CA PHE A 155 -17.57 -19.18 -8.05
C PHE A 155 -17.86 -20.40 -7.16
N PHE A 156 -17.48 -20.35 -5.89
CA PHE A 156 -17.63 -21.50 -4.99
C PHE A 156 -19.07 -21.76 -4.57
N ARG A 157 -19.94 -20.74 -4.53
CA ARG A 157 -21.40 -20.93 -4.35
C ARG A 157 -21.94 -21.85 -5.44
N HIS A 158 -21.70 -21.55 -6.71
CA HIS A 158 -22.22 -22.35 -7.81
C HIS A 158 -21.55 -23.73 -7.91
N VAL A 159 -20.24 -23.82 -7.65
CA VAL A 159 -19.55 -25.12 -7.57
C VAL A 159 -20.21 -26.03 -6.52
N SER A 160 -20.51 -25.51 -5.33
CA SER A 160 -21.16 -26.29 -4.27
C SER A 160 -22.61 -26.66 -4.57
N GLN A 161 -23.30 -25.88 -5.40
CA GLN A 161 -24.67 -26.19 -5.86
C GLN A 161 -24.68 -27.30 -6.91
N MET A 162 -23.68 -27.32 -7.80
CA MET A 162 -23.56 -28.33 -8.86
C MET A 162 -23.02 -29.67 -8.33
N LEU A 163 -22.05 -29.65 -7.41
CA LEU A 163 -21.44 -30.88 -6.88
C LEU A 163 -22.40 -31.65 -5.97
N LYS A 164 -22.45 -32.97 -6.15
CA LYS A 164 -23.06 -33.86 -5.16
C LYS A 164 -22.14 -34.04 -3.94
N PRO A 165 -22.65 -34.48 -2.78
CA PRO A 165 -21.80 -34.87 -1.66
C PRO A 165 -20.75 -35.91 -2.08
N GLY A 166 -19.47 -35.61 -1.82
CA GLY A 166 -18.33 -36.43 -2.26
C GLY A 166 -17.87 -36.20 -3.70
N GLY A 167 -18.49 -35.28 -4.44
CA GLY A 167 -18.01 -34.89 -5.77
C GLY A 167 -16.67 -34.13 -5.72
N VAL A 168 -15.92 -34.16 -6.81
CA VAL A 168 -14.53 -33.66 -6.86
C VAL A 168 -14.41 -32.39 -7.72
N LEU A 169 -13.76 -31.36 -7.19
CA LEU A 169 -13.40 -30.15 -7.95
C LEU A 169 -11.92 -30.21 -8.36
N LEU A 170 -11.65 -30.03 -9.65
CA LEU A 170 -10.33 -29.69 -10.18
C LEU A 170 -10.32 -28.22 -10.62
N LEU A 171 -9.49 -27.40 -9.97
CA LEU A 171 -9.35 -25.98 -10.25
C LEU A 171 -7.92 -25.64 -10.64
N THR A 172 -7.71 -25.04 -11.82
CA THR A 172 -6.47 -24.33 -12.15
C THR A 172 -6.75 -22.83 -12.15
N ASN A 173 -5.79 -22.03 -11.67
CA ASN A 173 -5.92 -20.59 -11.66
C ASN A 173 -4.55 -19.90 -11.80
N MET A 174 -4.56 -18.69 -12.33
CA MET A 174 -3.37 -17.84 -12.36
C MET A 174 -3.02 -17.36 -10.96
N HIS A 175 -1.73 -17.44 -10.59
CA HIS A 175 -1.27 -17.02 -9.27
C HIS A 175 -1.48 -15.51 -9.04
N SER A 176 -1.85 -15.11 -7.83
CA SER A 176 -2.13 -13.70 -7.47
C SER A 176 -0.96 -12.75 -7.76
N ASP A 177 0.28 -13.18 -7.51
CA ASP A 177 1.49 -12.42 -7.85
C ASP A 177 1.64 -12.19 -9.35
N MET A 178 1.13 -13.12 -10.17
CA MET A 178 1.09 -12.89 -11.61
C MET A 178 0.06 -11.80 -11.94
N GLY A 179 -1.14 -11.86 -11.34
CA GLY A 179 -2.17 -10.81 -11.49
C GLY A 179 -1.66 -9.41 -11.14
N ALA A 180 -0.79 -9.30 -10.12
CA ALA A 180 -0.18 -8.05 -9.67
C ALA A 180 0.79 -7.41 -10.68
N ILE A 181 1.49 -8.21 -11.49
CA ILE A 181 2.41 -7.69 -12.52
C ILE A 181 1.64 -7.34 -13.80
N SER A 182 0.66 -8.16 -14.19
CA SER A 182 -0.16 -7.92 -15.38
C SER A 182 -1.37 -8.84 -15.43
N GLN A 183 -2.55 -8.24 -15.36
CA GLN A 183 -3.84 -8.88 -15.57
C GLN A 183 -4.00 -9.49 -16.97
N ALA A 184 -4.80 -10.55 -17.05
CA ALA A 184 -5.19 -11.22 -18.29
C ALA A 184 -6.03 -10.30 -19.21
N GLY A 185 -5.91 -10.51 -20.52
CA GLY A 185 -6.58 -9.70 -21.54
C GLY A 185 -5.93 -9.87 -22.91
N PHE A 186 -6.53 -9.23 -23.92
CA PHE A 186 -6.11 -9.34 -25.31
C PHE A 186 -5.92 -7.96 -25.96
N VAL A 187 -5.33 -7.95 -27.15
CA VAL A 187 -5.23 -6.76 -28.00
C VAL A 187 -6.22 -6.96 -29.14
N ASP A 188 -7.15 -6.02 -29.30
CA ASP A 188 -8.10 -6.06 -30.41
C ASP A 188 -7.33 -5.80 -31.73
N GLU A 189 -7.36 -6.78 -32.64
CA GLU A 189 -6.59 -6.70 -33.90
C GLU A 189 -7.07 -5.61 -34.84
N THR A 190 -8.31 -5.14 -34.68
CA THR A 190 -8.93 -4.12 -35.55
C THR A 190 -8.57 -2.70 -35.09
N THR A 191 -8.56 -2.47 -33.78
CA THR A 191 -8.35 -1.15 -33.17
C THR A 191 -6.93 -0.96 -32.63
N GLY A 192 -6.20 -2.05 -32.36
CA GLY A 192 -4.90 -2.04 -31.68
C GLY A 192 -4.98 -1.72 -30.19
N GLU A 193 -6.19 -1.56 -29.63
CA GLU A 193 -6.40 -1.26 -28.21
C GLU A 193 -6.26 -2.52 -27.35
N LYS A 194 -5.77 -2.34 -26.11
CA LYS A 194 -5.69 -3.43 -25.13
C LYS A 194 -7.00 -3.51 -24.37
N VAL A 195 -7.71 -4.63 -24.48
CA VAL A 195 -8.98 -4.90 -23.80
C VAL A 195 -8.74 -5.77 -22.56
N ARG A 196 -9.34 -5.39 -21.44
CA ARG A 196 -9.27 -6.12 -20.17
C ARG A 196 -10.66 -6.34 -19.57
N PRO A 197 -10.99 -7.56 -19.11
CA PRO A 197 -12.13 -7.79 -18.23
C PRO A 197 -11.94 -7.08 -16.87
N THR A 198 -13.00 -7.09 -16.06
CA THR A 198 -12.87 -6.77 -14.62
C THR A 198 -12.08 -7.88 -13.94
N SER A 199 -11.13 -7.52 -13.07
CA SER A 199 -10.15 -8.45 -12.49
C SER A 199 -10.04 -8.29 -10.96
N TYR A 200 -9.84 -9.42 -10.27
CA TYR A 200 -9.71 -9.63 -8.83
C TYR A 200 -8.42 -10.41 -8.53
N ALA A 201 -7.61 -9.95 -7.59
CA ALA A 201 -6.39 -10.67 -7.17
C ALA A 201 -6.70 -11.62 -6.01
N HIS A 202 -7.00 -12.88 -6.32
CA HIS A 202 -7.34 -13.91 -5.33
C HIS A 202 -6.10 -14.65 -4.83
N THR A 203 -5.76 -14.52 -3.54
CA THR A 203 -4.65 -15.28 -2.93
C THR A 203 -5.03 -16.76 -2.78
N MET A 204 -4.03 -17.63 -2.65
CA MET A 204 -4.27 -19.05 -2.42
C MET A 204 -5.05 -19.29 -1.12
N GLU A 205 -4.74 -18.55 -0.05
CA GLU A 205 -5.51 -18.66 1.20
C GLU A 205 -6.97 -18.28 0.98
N SER A 206 -7.24 -17.22 0.21
CA SER A 206 -8.63 -16.82 -0.07
C SER A 206 -9.41 -17.87 -0.86
N VAL A 207 -8.75 -18.57 -1.80
CA VAL A 207 -9.35 -19.67 -2.57
C VAL A 207 -9.68 -20.85 -1.65
N LEU A 208 -8.73 -21.25 -0.80
CA LEU A 208 -8.94 -22.34 0.16
C LEU A 208 -10.02 -22.01 1.19
N ASP A 209 -9.97 -20.81 1.77
CA ASP A 209 -10.93 -20.36 2.78
C ASP A 209 -12.36 -20.31 2.20
N GLU A 210 -12.52 -19.81 0.98
CA GLU A 210 -13.85 -19.75 0.35
C GLU A 210 -14.34 -21.14 -0.07
N ALA A 211 -13.46 -22.04 -0.54
CA ALA A 211 -13.80 -23.44 -0.80
C ALA A 211 -14.27 -24.14 0.49
N ALA A 212 -13.53 -23.97 1.59
CA ALA A 212 -13.85 -24.57 2.89
C ALA A 212 -15.19 -24.08 3.45
N LYS A 213 -15.53 -22.79 3.30
CA LYS A 213 -16.86 -22.25 3.67
C LYS A 213 -18.02 -22.92 2.94
N ARG A 214 -17.76 -23.53 1.77
CA ARG A 214 -18.75 -24.23 0.96
C ARG A 214 -18.70 -25.75 1.11
N GLY A 215 -17.94 -26.26 2.08
CA GLY A 215 -17.88 -27.68 2.40
C GLY A 215 -16.94 -28.49 1.50
N LEU A 216 -16.05 -27.84 0.75
CA LEU A 216 -14.98 -28.51 0.01
C LEU A 216 -13.76 -28.68 0.92
N GLU A 217 -13.11 -29.84 0.82
CA GLU A 217 -11.87 -30.13 1.51
C GLU A 217 -10.77 -30.53 0.51
N PRO A 218 -9.49 -30.21 0.78
CA PRO A 218 -8.40 -30.60 -0.11
C PRO A 218 -8.12 -32.11 -0.05
N ILE A 219 -8.04 -32.75 -1.21
CA ILE A 219 -7.75 -34.19 -1.33
C ILE A 219 -6.22 -34.40 -1.31
N GLY A 220 -5.70 -35.19 -0.37
CA GLY A 220 -4.28 -35.60 -0.33
C GLY A 220 -3.39 -34.89 0.71
N GLY A 221 -3.94 -34.11 1.64
CA GLY A 221 -3.14 -33.47 2.70
C GLY A 221 -2.34 -32.24 2.21
N PRO A 222 -1.18 -31.91 2.81
CA PRO A 222 -0.41 -30.70 2.50
C PRO A 222 -0.01 -30.53 1.02
N ASP A 223 0.02 -31.63 0.26
CA ASP A 223 0.42 -31.69 -1.16
C ASP A 223 -0.75 -31.52 -2.15
N CYS A 224 -1.96 -31.23 -1.65
CA CYS A 224 -3.17 -31.00 -2.46
C CYS A 224 -3.05 -29.79 -3.40
N LEU A 225 -2.19 -28.83 -3.06
CA LEU A 225 -1.94 -27.61 -3.81
C LEU A 225 -0.59 -27.71 -4.51
N GLN A 226 -0.60 -27.51 -5.82
CA GLN A 226 0.61 -27.59 -6.63
C GLN A 226 0.75 -26.34 -7.47
N GLU A 227 1.87 -25.65 -7.26
CA GLU A 227 2.21 -24.47 -8.03
C GLU A 227 3.11 -24.83 -9.20
N ARG A 228 2.83 -24.20 -10.34
CA ARG A 228 3.63 -24.37 -11.55
C ARG A 228 4.27 -23.05 -11.96
N MET A 229 5.57 -22.95 -11.73
CA MET A 229 6.38 -21.83 -12.19
C MET A 229 6.69 -21.96 -13.69
N VAL A 230 6.65 -20.86 -14.43
CA VAL A 230 7.19 -20.78 -15.79
C VAL A 230 8.72 -20.78 -15.71
N THR A 231 9.37 -21.76 -16.35
CA THR A 231 10.84 -21.81 -16.46
C THR A 231 11.32 -21.23 -17.80
N GLU A 232 12.60 -20.88 -17.91
CA GLU A 232 13.21 -20.44 -19.19
C GLU A 232 13.05 -21.49 -20.30
N GLU A 233 13.09 -22.77 -19.95
CA GLU A 233 12.92 -23.89 -20.89
C GLU A 233 11.51 -23.92 -21.47
N MET A 234 10.49 -23.66 -20.63
CA MET A 234 9.08 -23.63 -21.01
C MET A 234 8.73 -22.48 -21.96
N VAL A 235 9.53 -21.40 -22.01
CA VAL A 235 9.25 -20.24 -22.88
C VAL A 235 9.20 -20.61 -24.37
N LYS A 236 9.94 -21.64 -24.79
CA LYS A 236 9.92 -22.15 -26.17
C LYS A 236 8.56 -22.74 -26.55
N GLU A 237 7.91 -23.42 -25.60
CA GLU A 237 6.63 -24.10 -25.79
C GLU A 237 5.43 -23.18 -25.48
N LEU A 238 5.55 -22.33 -24.46
CA LEU A 238 4.53 -21.38 -24.02
C LEU A 238 4.48 -20.07 -24.82
N GLY A 239 5.50 -19.83 -25.66
CA GLY A 239 5.61 -18.67 -26.54
C GLY A 239 6.15 -17.40 -25.86
N PRO A 240 6.53 -16.36 -26.64
CA PRO A 240 7.27 -15.20 -26.13
C PRO A 240 6.55 -14.36 -25.06
N ARG A 241 5.21 -14.43 -25.02
CA ARG A 241 4.38 -13.73 -24.00
C ARG A 241 4.62 -14.28 -22.58
N SER A 242 5.11 -15.52 -22.45
CA SER A 242 5.39 -16.18 -21.16
C SER A 242 6.67 -15.70 -20.48
N ARG A 243 7.63 -15.13 -21.23
CA ARG A 243 8.96 -14.75 -20.71
C ARG A 243 8.91 -13.81 -19.50
N LYS A 244 7.91 -12.93 -19.44
CA LYS A 244 7.73 -11.99 -18.32
C LYS A 244 7.30 -12.66 -16.99
N TRP A 245 6.98 -13.96 -17.03
CA TRP A 245 6.54 -14.77 -15.88
C TRP A 245 7.58 -15.78 -15.43
N VAL A 246 8.76 -15.81 -16.08
CA VAL A 246 9.84 -16.70 -15.69
C VAL A 246 10.28 -16.37 -14.27
N GLY A 247 10.29 -17.37 -13.39
CA GLY A 247 10.77 -17.22 -12.01
C GLY A 247 9.75 -16.72 -10.99
N VAL A 248 8.49 -16.49 -11.38
CA VAL A 248 7.44 -16.07 -10.42
C VAL A 248 6.98 -17.29 -9.60
N LYS A 249 7.16 -17.23 -8.27
CA LYS A 249 6.70 -18.23 -7.28
C LYS A 249 5.97 -17.54 -6.13
N TRP A 250 5.09 -18.28 -5.45
CA TRP A 250 4.60 -17.92 -4.12
C TRP A 250 5.75 -17.91 -3.11
N GLN A 251 5.84 -16.82 -2.34
CA GLN A 251 6.64 -16.75 -1.13
C GLN A 251 5.66 -16.71 0.05
N PRO A 252 5.72 -17.66 1.00
CA PRO A 252 4.90 -17.56 2.20
C PRO A 252 5.32 -16.32 2.98
N ALA A 253 4.38 -15.38 3.08
CA ALA A 253 4.46 -14.15 3.87
C ALA A 253 5.62 -13.20 3.54
N GLN A 254 5.36 -12.25 2.63
CA GLN A 254 5.78 -10.84 2.74
C GLN A 254 5.38 -10.07 1.46
N ARG A 255 4.12 -9.62 1.37
CA ARG A 255 3.70 -8.47 0.55
C ARG A 255 2.23 -8.13 0.82
N ARG A 256 1.99 -6.96 1.40
CA ARG A 256 0.65 -6.35 1.51
C ARG A 256 0.30 -5.72 0.16
N TRP A 257 -0.85 -6.08 -0.44
CA TRP A 257 -1.34 -5.45 -1.68
C TRP A 257 -2.50 -4.48 -1.43
N ASN A 258 -2.40 -3.32 -2.08
CA ASN A 258 -3.44 -2.30 -2.26
C ASN A 258 -4.41 -2.73 -3.37
N HIS A 259 -5.72 -2.70 -3.11
CA HIS A 259 -6.77 -2.94 -4.11
C HIS A 259 -7.42 -1.62 -4.56
N THR A 260 -7.50 -1.39 -5.88
CA THR A 260 -8.58 -0.58 -6.51
C THR A 260 -8.62 -0.90 -8.01
N ALA A 261 -9.79 -1.32 -8.51
CA ALA A 261 -10.14 -1.36 -9.95
C ALA A 261 -11.35 -0.43 -10.18
N PRO A 262 -11.39 0.41 -11.23
CA PRO A 262 -12.51 1.30 -11.50
C PRO A 262 -13.48 0.78 -12.59
N GLU A 263 -14.78 1.01 -12.39
CA GLU A 263 -15.86 0.74 -13.37
C GLU A 263 -15.98 1.83 -14.44
N ALA A 264 -16.39 1.44 -15.65
CA ALA A 264 -16.43 2.26 -16.87
C ALA A 264 -17.85 2.75 -17.22
N GLY A 265 -17.98 4.04 -17.59
CA GLY A 265 -19.18 4.65 -18.16
C GLY A 265 -19.07 4.87 -19.67
N HIS A 266 -20.15 4.59 -20.41
CA HIS A 266 -20.27 4.64 -21.87
C HIS A 266 -20.35 6.06 -22.47
N THR A 267 -19.71 6.29 -23.62
CA THR A 267 -20.18 7.26 -24.63
C THR A 267 -19.76 6.84 -26.05
N THR A 268 -20.66 7.08 -27.00
CA THR A 268 -20.73 6.58 -28.38
C THR A 268 -19.92 7.43 -29.38
N THR A 269 -19.29 6.80 -30.39
CA THR A 269 -18.62 7.47 -31.52
C THR A 269 -19.15 6.99 -32.88
N THR A 270 -19.31 7.94 -33.81
CA THR A 270 -19.61 7.73 -35.23
C THR A 270 -18.35 7.93 -36.11
N GLN A 271 -18.19 7.09 -37.14
CA GLN A 271 -17.08 7.12 -38.12
C GLN A 271 -17.49 7.74 -39.48
N PRO A 272 -16.51 8.20 -40.28
CA PRO A 272 -16.52 7.91 -41.73
C PRO A 272 -15.15 7.52 -42.35
N PRO A 273 -15.12 7.06 -43.63
CA PRO A 273 -14.22 6.02 -44.16
C PRO A 273 -13.03 6.51 -45.03
N PRO A 274 -12.17 5.60 -45.55
CA PRO A 274 -10.84 5.89 -46.07
C PRO A 274 -10.74 5.92 -47.61
N GLY A 275 -9.70 6.56 -48.14
CA GLY A 275 -9.31 6.40 -49.55
C GLY A 275 -8.17 7.29 -50.05
N GLN A 276 -7.03 6.63 -50.33
CA GLN A 276 -5.92 6.98 -51.24
C GLN A 276 -4.68 7.75 -50.73
N PRO A 277 -3.49 7.45 -51.31
CA PRO A 277 -2.22 7.52 -50.60
C PRO A 277 -1.32 8.66 -51.11
N ALA A 278 -0.67 9.38 -50.18
CA ALA A 278 0.49 10.22 -50.46
C ALA A 278 1.20 10.57 -49.13
N PRO A 279 2.35 11.25 -49.14
CA PRO A 279 3.70 10.81 -49.49
C PRO A 279 4.59 10.74 -48.22
N HIS A 280 5.83 10.26 -48.38
CA HIS A 280 6.86 10.03 -47.34
C HIS A 280 6.59 10.63 -45.95
N LEU A 281 6.04 9.76 -45.09
CA LEU A 281 5.73 9.90 -43.66
C LEU A 281 6.76 10.72 -42.88
N ARG A 282 8.04 10.66 -43.26
CA ARG A 282 9.14 11.32 -42.55
C ARG A 282 9.13 12.86 -42.66
N LYS A 283 8.63 13.44 -43.76
CA LYS A 283 8.52 14.90 -43.92
C LYS A 283 7.28 15.43 -43.21
N ILE A 284 6.16 14.71 -43.36
CA ILE A 284 4.91 14.99 -42.64
C ILE A 284 5.12 14.88 -41.12
N LEU A 285 5.79 13.85 -40.61
CA LEU A 285 6.06 13.70 -39.18
C LEU A 285 7.00 14.79 -38.63
N LYS A 286 7.95 15.30 -39.44
CA LYS A 286 8.86 16.36 -39.02
C LYS A 286 8.17 17.73 -39.00
N ASP A 287 7.29 17.98 -39.96
CA ASP A 287 6.48 19.20 -40.04
C ASP A 287 5.32 19.15 -39.03
N GLN A 288 4.73 17.98 -38.78
CA GLN A 288 3.73 17.74 -37.71
C GLN A 288 4.37 17.81 -36.33
N ALA A 289 5.61 17.35 -36.12
CA ALA A 289 6.31 17.53 -34.84
C ALA A 289 6.71 18.99 -34.60
N LYS A 290 7.05 19.74 -35.65
CA LYS A 290 7.27 21.20 -35.56
C LYS A 290 5.95 21.96 -35.31
N ALA A 291 4.87 21.58 -35.98
CA ALA A 291 3.54 22.15 -35.78
C ALA A 291 2.96 21.79 -34.40
N ALA A 292 3.18 20.57 -33.91
CA ALA A 292 2.80 20.11 -32.58
C ALA A 292 3.62 20.82 -31.49
N LYS A 293 4.92 21.09 -31.70
CA LYS A 293 5.72 21.95 -30.80
C LYS A 293 5.28 23.41 -30.84
N ALA A 294 4.82 23.92 -31.99
CA ALA A 294 4.26 25.27 -32.11
C ALA A 294 2.87 25.36 -31.44
N GLN A 295 2.01 24.35 -31.57
CA GLN A 295 0.72 24.24 -30.89
C GLN A 295 0.86 23.98 -29.38
N ALA A 296 1.87 23.23 -28.95
CA ALA A 296 2.20 23.02 -27.53
C ALA A 296 2.78 24.28 -26.86
N LYS A 297 3.44 25.17 -27.63
CA LYS A 297 3.79 26.52 -27.16
C LYS A 297 2.61 27.49 -27.09
N GLY A 298 1.50 27.19 -27.79
CA GLY A 298 0.27 27.99 -27.80
C GLY A 298 -0.75 27.64 -26.70
N LYS A 299 -0.61 26.47 -26.05
CA LYS A 299 -1.37 26.13 -24.84
C LYS A 299 -0.47 26.33 -23.63
N LYS A 300 -0.61 27.48 -22.97
CA LYS A 300 -0.11 27.68 -21.60
C LYS A 300 -0.44 26.44 -20.78
N LYS A 301 0.57 25.84 -20.14
CA LYS A 301 0.40 24.94 -18.98
C LYS A 301 -0.68 25.58 -18.10
N ARG A 302 -1.87 24.97 -18.01
CA ARG A 302 -2.77 25.30 -16.89
C ARG A 302 -2.00 24.85 -15.65
N SER A 303 -1.66 25.80 -14.79
CA SER A 303 -1.18 25.52 -13.44
C SER A 303 -2.14 24.52 -12.78
N SER A 304 -1.65 23.70 -11.84
CA SER A 304 -2.54 22.96 -10.94
C SER A 304 -3.59 23.94 -10.43
N ALA A 305 -4.86 23.74 -10.79
CA ALA A 305 -5.91 24.51 -10.15
C ALA A 305 -5.85 24.19 -8.67
N ASP A 306 -5.79 25.23 -7.86
CA ASP A 306 -5.71 25.15 -6.41
C ASP A 306 -7.04 24.59 -5.87
N ASN A 307 -7.10 23.27 -5.68
CA ASN A 307 -8.31 22.57 -5.24
C ASN A 307 -8.61 22.81 -3.74
N GLN A 308 -7.85 23.66 -3.05
CA GLN A 308 -8.06 23.95 -1.64
C GLN A 308 -9.23 24.93 -1.42
N THR A 309 -9.51 25.82 -2.37
CA THR A 309 -10.56 26.84 -2.25
C THR A 309 -11.50 26.86 -3.46
N VAL A 310 -12.72 27.38 -3.25
CA VAL A 310 -13.67 27.66 -4.34
C VAL A 310 -14.11 29.12 -4.24
N PRO A 311 -13.94 29.94 -5.29
CA PRO A 311 -14.28 31.37 -5.23
C PRO A 311 -15.75 31.61 -4.83
N GLY A 312 -15.95 32.54 -3.88
CA GLY A 312 -17.28 32.89 -3.37
C GLY A 312 -17.85 31.92 -2.34
N TRP A 313 -17.11 30.86 -1.99
CA TRP A 313 -17.50 29.84 -1.03
C TRP A 313 -16.48 29.72 0.09
N GLU A 314 -16.98 29.52 1.31
CA GLU A 314 -16.20 29.17 2.49
C GLU A 314 -16.52 27.73 2.89
N LEU A 315 -15.49 26.93 3.03
CA LEU A 315 -15.54 25.58 3.57
C LEU A 315 -15.35 25.67 5.09
N THR A 316 -16.12 24.89 5.84
CA THR A 316 -15.92 24.69 7.27
C THR A 316 -15.97 23.21 7.59
N VAL A 317 -14.94 22.72 8.28
CA VAL A 317 -14.75 21.32 8.63
C VAL A 317 -14.54 21.17 10.13
N GLY A 318 -15.29 20.24 10.74
CA GLY A 318 -15.01 19.69 12.06
C GLY A 318 -14.67 18.21 11.96
N ILE A 319 -13.84 17.70 12.85
CA ILE A 319 -13.35 16.31 12.80
C ILE A 319 -13.58 15.64 14.15
N GLU A 320 -14.09 14.41 14.10
CA GLU A 320 -14.27 13.51 15.23
C GLU A 320 -13.30 12.34 15.06
N ILE A 321 -12.29 12.25 15.93
CA ILE A 321 -11.27 11.21 15.88
C ILE A 321 -11.53 10.20 16.98
N HIS A 322 -11.72 8.94 16.61
CA HIS A 322 -11.81 7.83 17.56
C HIS A 322 -10.48 7.08 17.57
N ALA A 323 -9.77 7.11 18.69
CA ALA A 323 -8.48 6.45 18.86
C ALA A 323 -8.55 5.38 19.96
N GLN A 324 -8.03 4.19 19.69
CA GLN A 324 -8.02 3.08 20.64
C GLN A 324 -6.88 3.26 21.64
N LEU A 325 -7.18 3.22 22.93
CA LEU A 325 -6.19 3.31 23.99
C LEU A 325 -5.30 2.05 24.02
N ASN A 326 -4.01 2.23 24.29
CA ASN A 326 -2.99 1.19 24.36
C ASN A 326 -2.98 0.48 25.73
N THR A 327 -4.07 -0.21 26.05
CA THR A 327 -4.17 -0.99 27.31
C THR A 327 -4.32 -2.49 27.09
N ASP A 328 -3.95 -3.26 28.10
CA ASP A 328 -4.07 -4.74 28.05
C ASP A 328 -5.51 -5.24 28.11
N ARG A 329 -6.41 -4.45 28.70
CA ARG A 329 -7.79 -4.83 29.01
C ARG A 329 -8.80 -3.84 28.44
N LYS A 330 -10.03 -4.30 28.29
CA LYS A 330 -11.18 -3.52 27.84
C LYS A 330 -11.60 -2.45 28.85
N LEU A 331 -12.42 -1.48 28.42
CA LEU A 331 -12.76 -0.31 29.26
C LEU A 331 -13.58 -0.68 30.51
N PHE A 332 -14.52 -1.61 30.36
CA PHE A 332 -15.50 -1.96 31.39
C PHE A 332 -15.54 -3.47 31.70
N SER A 333 -14.53 -4.22 31.30
CA SER A 333 -14.41 -5.64 31.62
C SER A 333 -12.96 -6.07 31.74
N SER A 334 -12.72 -7.20 32.40
CA SER A 334 -11.37 -7.76 32.56
C SER A 334 -10.87 -8.50 31.33
N ALA A 335 -11.66 -8.57 30.25
CA ALA A 335 -11.27 -9.28 29.04
C ALA A 335 -10.03 -8.61 28.41
N PRO A 336 -9.09 -9.41 27.90
CA PRO A 336 -7.91 -8.88 27.24
C PRO A 336 -8.27 -8.26 25.88
N LEU A 337 -7.43 -7.35 25.42
CA LEU A 337 -7.41 -6.91 24.03
C LEU A 337 -6.48 -7.79 23.19
N ALA A 338 -6.68 -7.80 21.88
CA ALA A 338 -5.76 -8.48 20.97
C ALA A 338 -4.40 -7.77 21.03
N SER A 339 -3.31 -8.53 21.24
CA SER A 339 -1.95 -7.98 21.19
C SER A 339 -1.64 -7.48 19.78
N THR A 340 -1.03 -6.29 19.69
CA THR A 340 -0.52 -5.71 18.44
C THR A 340 0.88 -6.21 18.07
N GLU A 341 1.54 -6.93 18.98
CA GLU A 341 2.92 -7.42 18.80
C GLU A 341 2.96 -8.78 18.10
N ASP A 342 1.99 -9.65 18.36
CA ASP A 342 1.93 -10.99 17.75
C ASP A 342 1.14 -10.97 16.44
N ASN A 343 1.75 -10.41 15.40
CA ASN A 343 1.19 -10.34 14.04
C ASN A 343 1.13 -11.71 13.33
N THR A 344 1.47 -12.80 14.01
CA THR A 344 1.53 -14.14 13.40
C THR A 344 0.20 -14.88 13.43
N ARG A 345 -0.76 -14.48 14.28
CA ARG A 345 -2.10 -15.11 14.33
C ARG A 345 -3.17 -14.20 14.93
N ALA A 346 -4.20 -13.87 14.14
CA ALA A 346 -5.40 -13.20 14.66
C ALA A 346 -6.13 -14.08 15.70
N PRO A 347 -6.69 -13.50 16.78
CA PRO A 347 -7.43 -14.26 17.78
C PRO A 347 -8.67 -14.90 17.15
N ALA A 348 -9.08 -16.05 17.70
CA ALA A 348 -10.30 -16.71 17.27
C ALA A 348 -11.51 -15.77 17.50
N PRO A 349 -12.52 -15.74 16.61
CA PRO A 349 -13.70 -14.91 16.79
C PRO A 349 -14.36 -15.16 18.15
N ASN A 350 -14.80 -14.10 18.83
CA ASN A 350 -15.49 -14.17 20.13
C ASN A 350 -14.71 -14.91 21.25
N SER A 351 -13.37 -14.87 21.23
CA SER A 351 -12.51 -15.51 22.25
C SER A 351 -11.99 -14.54 23.31
N LEU A 352 -11.96 -13.25 23.02
CA LEU A 352 -11.47 -12.18 23.89
C LEU A 352 -12.66 -11.38 24.44
N VAL A 353 -13.57 -12.06 25.15
CA VAL A 353 -14.82 -11.48 25.64
C VAL A 353 -15.12 -11.89 27.07
N ALA A 354 -15.68 -10.96 27.84
CA ALA A 354 -16.29 -11.20 29.14
C ALA A 354 -17.83 -11.25 29.01
N PRO A 355 -18.54 -11.81 30.00
CA PRO A 355 -20.01 -11.82 30.01
C PRO A 355 -20.64 -10.43 29.80
N PHE A 356 -20.02 -9.38 30.34
CA PHE A 356 -20.47 -8.01 30.17
C PHE A 356 -20.38 -7.53 28.70
N ASP A 357 -19.30 -7.88 27.99
CA ASP A 357 -19.09 -7.47 26.59
C ASP A 357 -20.15 -8.06 25.64
N LEU A 358 -20.74 -9.20 26.05
CA LEU A 358 -21.82 -9.89 25.34
C LEU A 358 -23.21 -9.49 25.84
N ALA A 359 -23.31 -8.52 26.74
CA ALA A 359 -24.55 -8.08 27.39
C ALA A 359 -25.33 -9.23 28.06
N ILE A 360 -24.63 -10.17 28.70
CA ILE A 360 -25.28 -11.27 29.43
C ILE A 360 -26.11 -10.66 30.59
N PRO A 361 -27.39 -11.07 30.76
CA PRO A 361 -28.25 -10.54 31.81
C PRO A 361 -27.64 -10.64 33.21
N GLY A 362 -27.70 -9.55 33.97
CA GLY A 362 -27.18 -9.48 35.34
C GLY A 362 -25.71 -9.07 35.45
N THR A 363 -25.02 -8.83 34.33
CA THR A 363 -23.65 -8.29 34.33
C THR A 363 -23.65 -6.77 34.52
N GLN A 364 -22.55 -6.24 35.08
CA GLN A 364 -22.36 -4.81 35.32
C GLN A 364 -21.01 -4.34 34.75
N PRO A 365 -20.88 -3.07 34.33
CA PRO A 365 -19.63 -2.50 33.84
C PRO A 365 -18.61 -2.40 34.98
N LEU A 366 -17.40 -2.93 34.77
CA LEU A 366 -16.27 -2.79 35.69
C LEU A 366 -15.19 -1.90 35.08
N PHE A 367 -15.22 -0.61 35.42
CA PHE A 367 -14.26 0.37 34.90
C PHE A 367 -12.80 -0.02 35.22
N GLN A 368 -11.99 -0.15 34.18
CA GLN A 368 -10.56 -0.46 34.31
C GLN A 368 -9.74 0.81 34.48
N GLN A 369 -9.27 1.08 35.71
CA GLN A 369 -8.52 2.29 36.05
C GLN A 369 -7.26 2.49 35.19
N ALA A 370 -6.62 1.42 34.72
CA ALA A 370 -5.46 1.48 33.83
C ALA A 370 -5.74 2.23 32.53
N THR A 371 -6.98 2.26 32.05
CA THR A 371 -7.39 3.01 30.85
C THR A 371 -7.38 4.53 31.05
N LEU A 372 -7.42 5.01 32.30
CA LEU A 372 -7.41 6.44 32.59
C LEU A 372 -6.05 7.07 32.32
N VAL A 373 -4.95 6.33 32.52
CA VAL A 373 -3.58 6.83 32.30
C VAL A 373 -3.37 7.26 30.85
N PRO A 374 -3.53 6.40 29.84
CA PRO A 374 -3.35 6.81 28.46
C PRO A 374 -4.41 7.84 28.00
N ALA A 375 -5.64 7.80 28.55
CA ALA A 375 -6.65 8.81 28.24
C ALA A 375 -6.27 10.22 28.74
N ILE A 376 -5.69 10.33 29.94
CA ILE A 376 -5.18 11.60 30.47
C ILE A 376 -3.96 12.06 29.65
N ARG A 377 -3.05 11.14 29.30
CA ARG A 377 -1.90 11.47 28.43
C ARG A 377 -2.35 12.04 27.09
N ALA A 378 -3.35 11.42 26.45
CA ALA A 378 -3.97 11.93 25.23
C ALA A 378 -4.53 13.35 25.42
N ALA A 379 -5.29 13.58 26.48
CA ALA A 379 -5.85 14.90 26.77
C ALA A 379 -4.76 15.97 26.98
N VAL A 380 -3.70 15.65 27.73
CA VAL A 380 -2.59 16.56 27.99
C VAL A 380 -1.79 16.85 26.71
N ALA A 381 -1.55 15.84 25.87
CA ALA A 381 -0.85 16.00 24.59
C ALA A 381 -1.63 16.90 23.60
N LEU A 382 -2.95 16.95 23.73
CA LEU A 382 -3.85 17.82 22.96
C LEU A 382 -4.12 19.16 23.66
N ASN A 383 -3.34 19.50 24.67
CA ASN A 383 -3.43 20.72 25.47
C ASN A 383 -4.81 20.94 26.12
N CYS A 384 -5.58 19.88 26.37
CA CYS A 384 -6.91 19.96 26.98
C CYS A 384 -6.82 20.14 28.50
N ALA A 385 -7.81 20.82 29.07
CA ALA A 385 -8.04 20.88 30.50
C ALA A 385 -8.75 19.60 30.98
N VAL A 386 -8.01 18.73 31.67
CA VAL A 386 -8.54 17.52 32.31
C VAL A 386 -9.50 17.93 33.44
N GLN A 387 -10.71 17.37 33.41
CA GLN A 387 -11.75 17.70 34.39
C GLN A 387 -11.53 16.91 35.69
N PRO A 388 -11.66 17.55 36.87
CA PRO A 388 -11.50 16.87 38.16
C PRO A 388 -12.60 15.82 38.41
N VAL A 389 -13.74 15.96 37.73
CA VAL A 389 -14.87 15.02 37.80
C VAL A 389 -15.33 14.72 36.38
N SER A 390 -15.35 13.45 36.03
CA SER A 390 -15.88 12.93 34.78
C SER A 390 -16.95 11.86 35.05
N ARG A 391 -17.94 11.72 34.16
CA ARG A 391 -19.04 10.76 34.31
C ARG A 391 -19.32 10.04 33.01
N PHE A 392 -19.71 8.78 33.12
CA PHE A 392 -20.15 7.97 32.00
C PHE A 392 -21.67 8.06 31.81
N ASP A 393 -22.07 8.01 30.54
CA ASP A 393 -23.44 8.15 30.05
C ASP A 393 -23.73 7.03 29.04
N ARG A 394 -24.98 6.62 28.94
CA ARG A 394 -25.47 5.65 27.95
C ARG A 394 -25.99 6.37 26.70
N LYS A 395 -25.38 6.09 25.56
CA LYS A 395 -25.82 6.49 24.21
C LYS A 395 -26.62 5.34 23.60
N HIS A 396 -27.94 5.45 23.59
CA HIS A 396 -28.84 4.36 23.22
C HIS A 396 -29.06 4.28 21.70
N TYR A 397 -28.73 3.14 21.10
CA TYR A 397 -29.08 2.80 19.72
C TYR A 397 -29.08 1.29 19.53
N PHE A 398 -29.98 0.80 18.70
CA PHE A 398 -30.05 -0.62 18.36
C PHE A 398 -29.25 -0.87 17.09
N HIS A 399 -28.16 -1.62 17.24
CA HIS A 399 -27.40 -2.17 16.14
C HIS A 399 -26.80 -3.50 16.60
N TRP A 400 -26.66 -4.47 15.68
CA TRP A 400 -26.25 -5.82 16.03
C TRP A 400 -24.81 -5.91 16.58
N ASP A 401 -23.97 -4.92 16.31
CA ASP A 401 -22.62 -4.83 16.86
C ASP A 401 -22.55 -4.19 18.27
N GLN A 402 -23.69 -3.70 18.77
CA GLN A 402 -23.84 -3.12 20.11
C GLN A 402 -24.84 -3.96 20.92
N PRO A 403 -24.38 -5.02 21.60
CA PRO A 403 -25.26 -6.05 22.16
C PRO A 403 -26.14 -5.54 23.31
N SER A 404 -25.67 -4.53 24.06
CA SER A 404 -26.42 -3.88 25.14
C SER A 404 -27.53 -2.95 24.66
N GLY A 405 -27.59 -2.60 23.36
CA GLY A 405 -28.50 -1.57 22.84
C GLY A 405 -28.15 -0.14 23.27
N TYR A 406 -26.98 0.05 23.90
CA TYR A 406 -26.40 1.35 24.22
C TYR A 406 -24.89 1.25 24.32
N GLN A 407 -24.19 2.30 23.90
CA GLN A 407 -22.75 2.46 24.09
C GLN A 407 -22.50 3.29 25.36
N ILE A 408 -21.58 2.87 26.22
CA ILE A 408 -21.12 3.69 27.34
C ILE A 408 -20.07 4.68 26.83
N THR A 409 -20.33 5.98 27.00
CA THR A 409 -19.51 7.11 26.54
C THR A 409 -19.57 8.24 27.58
N GLN A 410 -19.11 9.46 27.28
CA GLN A 410 -19.22 10.62 28.19
C GLN A 410 -19.74 11.83 27.43
N TYR A 411 -20.96 12.26 27.74
CA TYR A 411 -21.63 13.37 27.07
C TYR A 411 -21.70 14.61 27.96
N TYR A 412 -22.19 14.48 29.20
CA TYR A 412 -22.42 15.64 30.07
C TYR A 412 -21.14 16.11 30.79
N ALA A 413 -20.26 15.16 31.15
CA ALA A 413 -19.02 15.42 31.89
C ALA A 413 -17.85 14.61 31.27
N PRO A 414 -17.35 15.01 30.08
CA PRO A 414 -16.24 14.36 29.40
C PRO A 414 -14.95 14.50 30.20
N LEU A 415 -13.97 13.64 29.92
CA LEU A 415 -12.69 13.60 30.61
C LEU A 415 -11.92 14.92 30.52
N ALA A 416 -11.90 15.58 29.36
CA ALA A 416 -11.20 16.84 29.16
C ALA A 416 -11.91 17.77 28.16
N ARG A 417 -11.65 19.08 28.26
CA ARG A 417 -12.26 20.13 27.42
C ARG A 417 -11.26 21.21 27.05
N ASP A 418 -11.65 22.07 26.11
CA ASP A 418 -10.99 23.35 25.81
C ASP A 418 -9.49 23.23 25.47
N GLY A 419 -9.15 22.23 24.64
CA GLY A 419 -7.78 22.03 24.15
C GLY A 419 -7.51 22.64 22.80
N TYR A 420 -6.33 22.35 22.24
CA TYR A 420 -5.95 22.78 20.91
C TYR A 420 -4.74 22.01 20.37
N VAL A 421 -4.65 21.94 19.04
CA VAL A 421 -3.49 21.45 18.29
C VAL A 421 -2.96 22.57 17.42
N GLU A 422 -1.65 22.75 17.42
CA GLU A 422 -0.96 23.72 16.56
C GLU A 422 -0.44 23.02 15.30
N LEU A 423 -0.71 23.63 14.15
CA LEU A 423 -0.23 23.20 12.85
C LEU A 423 0.65 24.27 12.24
N ARG A 424 1.83 23.88 11.77
CA ARG A 424 2.81 24.72 11.10
C ARG A 424 2.90 24.34 9.63
N ALA A 425 3.58 25.16 8.83
CA ALA A 425 3.81 24.88 7.41
C ALA A 425 4.42 23.48 7.18
N ARG A 426 5.33 23.06 8.06
CA ARG A 426 5.99 21.76 8.03
C ARG A 426 5.04 20.56 8.17
N ASP A 427 3.88 20.72 8.80
CA ASP A 427 2.89 19.64 8.96
C ASP A 427 2.10 19.35 7.66
N GLY A 428 2.34 20.15 6.61
CA GLY A 428 1.71 19.99 5.29
C GLY A 428 0.30 20.58 5.23
N ILE A 429 0.05 21.69 5.94
CA ILE A 429 -1.18 22.48 5.83
C ILE A 429 -1.30 23.16 4.46
N ALA A 430 -2.49 23.63 4.13
CA ALA A 430 -2.75 24.36 2.90
C ALA A 430 -1.94 25.67 2.86
N ALA A 431 -1.40 26.05 1.69
CA ALA A 431 -0.56 27.24 1.56
C ALA A 431 -1.27 28.55 1.98
N GLN A 432 -2.60 28.57 1.90
CA GLN A 432 -3.46 29.66 2.31
C GLN A 432 -3.47 29.86 3.83
N ASP A 433 -3.23 28.81 4.60
CA ASP A 433 -3.19 28.82 6.06
C ASP A 433 -1.79 29.15 6.60
N VAL A 434 -0.76 29.20 5.75
CA VAL A 434 0.65 29.50 6.13
C VAL A 434 0.86 31.00 6.45
N GLY A 435 -0.20 31.77 6.67
CA GLY A 435 -0.15 33.23 6.86
C GLY A 435 0.81 33.68 7.97
N ALA A 436 1.70 34.61 7.64
CA ALA A 436 2.66 35.29 8.54
C ALA A 436 3.70 34.41 9.27
N GLY A 437 3.77 33.10 9.02
CA GLY A 437 4.72 32.20 9.69
C GLY A 437 4.29 31.78 11.11
N GLU A 438 3.09 32.15 11.54
CA GLU A 438 2.51 31.74 12.82
C GLU A 438 1.85 30.35 12.71
N PRO A 439 1.85 29.54 13.78
CA PRO A 439 1.12 28.27 13.79
C PRO A 439 -0.40 28.50 13.71
N LEU A 440 -1.08 27.74 12.85
CA LEU A 440 -2.52 27.65 12.83
C LEU A 440 -3.00 26.81 14.02
N ARG A 441 -3.80 27.41 14.90
CA ARG A 441 -4.37 26.72 16.07
C ARG A 441 -5.76 26.20 15.74
N ILE A 442 -5.93 24.87 15.81
CA ILE A 442 -7.23 24.19 15.71
C ILE A 442 -7.69 23.82 17.12
N ARG A 443 -8.85 24.31 17.55
CA ARG A 443 -9.35 24.02 18.90
C ARG A 443 -9.92 22.62 18.99
N VAL A 444 -9.68 21.98 20.12
CA VAL A 444 -10.27 20.69 20.53
C VAL A 444 -11.34 21.00 21.55
N LYS A 445 -12.59 20.72 21.21
CA LYS A 445 -13.74 20.97 22.08
C LYS A 445 -13.69 20.09 23.32
N GLN A 446 -13.51 18.79 23.11
CA GLN A 446 -13.45 17.81 24.19
C GLN A 446 -12.74 16.51 23.80
N VAL A 447 -12.28 15.80 24.83
CA VAL A 447 -11.81 14.42 24.77
C VAL A 447 -12.67 13.61 25.74
N GLN A 448 -13.29 12.55 25.24
CA GLN A 448 -14.17 11.66 26.02
C GLN A 448 -13.75 10.21 25.88
N MET A 449 -14.00 9.41 26.91
CA MET A 449 -13.76 7.96 26.88
C MET A 449 -15.02 7.21 26.48
N GLU A 450 -14.89 6.18 25.64
CA GLU A 450 -16.02 5.34 25.25
C GLU A 450 -15.65 3.90 24.88
N GLN A 451 -16.67 3.04 24.78
CA GLN A 451 -16.53 1.66 24.31
C GLN A 451 -16.54 1.57 22.80
N ASP A 452 -15.66 0.77 22.20
CA ASP A 452 -15.81 0.37 20.79
C ASP A 452 -16.90 -0.69 20.59
N THR A 453 -17.41 -0.77 19.36
CA THR A 453 -18.42 -1.76 18.95
C THR A 453 -17.77 -3.06 18.45
N ALA A 454 -18.57 -4.12 18.35
CA ALA A 454 -18.15 -5.36 17.71
C ALA A 454 -17.80 -5.16 16.22
N LYS A 455 -17.07 -6.11 15.63
CA LYS A 455 -16.82 -6.13 14.19
C LYS A 455 -17.96 -6.86 13.50
N THR A 456 -18.62 -6.18 12.55
CA THR A 456 -19.61 -6.80 11.66
C THR A 456 -18.93 -7.26 10.38
N LEU A 457 -19.12 -8.53 10.02
CA LEU A 457 -18.72 -9.11 8.74
C LEU A 457 -20.00 -9.42 7.95
N ALA A 458 -20.29 -8.59 6.94
CA ALA A 458 -21.41 -8.84 6.05
C ALA A 458 -21.06 -9.99 5.10
N ARG A 459 -21.97 -10.97 4.99
CA ARG A 459 -21.87 -12.04 4.01
C ARG A 459 -22.77 -11.76 2.80
N PRO A 460 -22.44 -12.30 1.62
CA PRO A 460 -23.25 -12.15 0.41
C PRO A 460 -24.68 -12.71 0.52
N ASP A 461 -24.94 -13.63 1.44
CA ASP A 461 -26.26 -14.21 1.69
C ASP A 461 -27.15 -13.34 2.60
N GLY A 462 -26.71 -12.11 2.91
CA GLY A 462 -27.42 -11.19 3.79
C GLY A 462 -27.28 -11.53 5.29
N VAL A 463 -26.49 -12.55 5.64
CA VAL A 463 -26.18 -12.87 7.03
C VAL A 463 -25.03 -11.98 7.51
N HIS A 464 -25.16 -11.44 8.71
CA HIS A 464 -24.09 -10.68 9.36
C HIS A 464 -23.44 -11.54 10.44
N TRP A 465 -22.14 -11.80 10.29
CA TRP A 465 -21.33 -12.41 11.34
C TRP A 465 -20.78 -11.35 12.28
N LEU A 466 -20.84 -11.63 13.57
CA LEU A 466 -20.43 -10.70 14.61
C LEU A 466 -19.23 -11.27 15.35
N ASP A 467 -18.17 -10.47 15.43
CA ASP A 467 -17.02 -10.72 16.28
C ASP A 467 -16.93 -9.66 17.38
N PHE A 468 -17.26 -10.08 18.60
CA PHE A 468 -17.29 -9.29 19.83
C PHE A 468 -15.91 -9.13 20.48
N ASN A 469 -14.83 -9.68 19.91
CA ASN A 469 -13.46 -9.47 20.42
C ASN A 469 -13.14 -7.98 20.65
N ARG A 470 -13.58 -7.11 19.73
CA ARG A 470 -13.40 -5.65 19.81
C ARG A 470 -14.43 -4.94 20.71
N CYS A 471 -15.60 -5.54 20.93
CA CYS A 471 -16.67 -4.94 21.72
C CYS A 471 -16.16 -4.60 23.11
N GLY A 472 -16.29 -3.33 23.52
CA GLY A 472 -15.82 -2.83 24.81
C GLY A 472 -14.35 -2.40 24.84
N ALA A 473 -13.63 -2.43 23.70
CA ALA A 473 -12.30 -1.85 23.63
C ALA A 473 -12.34 -0.36 24.04
N PRO A 474 -11.32 0.13 24.77
CA PRO A 474 -11.29 1.49 25.26
C PRO A 474 -10.90 2.45 24.14
N LEU A 475 -11.75 3.45 23.90
CA LEU A 475 -11.50 4.52 22.96
C LEU A 475 -11.41 5.85 23.69
N VAL A 476 -10.66 6.79 23.11
CA VAL A 476 -10.90 8.22 23.26
C VAL A 476 -11.50 8.77 21.98
N GLU A 477 -12.58 9.53 22.11
CA GLU A 477 -13.15 10.35 21.05
C GLU A 477 -12.70 11.80 21.25
N ILE A 478 -12.04 12.36 20.24
CA ILE A 478 -11.47 13.70 20.21
C ILE A 478 -12.31 14.51 19.22
N ILE A 479 -13.00 15.53 19.72
CA ILE A 479 -13.92 16.34 18.92
C ILE A 479 -13.29 17.71 18.70
N SER A 480 -13.04 18.10 17.45
CA SER A 480 -12.55 19.44 17.12
C SER A 480 -13.69 20.46 17.07
N GLU A 481 -13.34 21.72 17.31
CA GLU A 481 -14.18 22.82 16.84
C GLU A 481 -14.12 22.91 15.30
N PRO A 482 -15.11 23.53 14.65
CA PRO A 482 -15.16 23.68 13.19
C PRO A 482 -14.23 24.80 12.69
N ASP A 483 -12.94 24.73 13.05
CA ASP A 483 -11.92 25.75 12.76
C ASP A 483 -11.14 25.49 11.44
N ILE A 484 -11.42 24.39 10.76
CA ILE A 484 -10.67 23.96 9.58
C ILE A 484 -11.37 24.43 8.30
N HIS A 485 -10.64 25.15 7.44
CA HIS A 485 -11.19 25.77 6.23
C HIS A 485 -10.60 25.24 4.92
N HIS A 486 -9.59 24.38 4.98
CA HIS A 486 -8.92 23.83 3.80
C HIS A 486 -8.78 22.29 3.89
N PRO A 487 -9.04 21.54 2.81
CA PRO A 487 -8.96 20.08 2.79
C PRO A 487 -7.60 19.51 3.21
N ALA A 488 -6.48 20.08 2.73
CA ALA A 488 -5.14 19.63 3.10
C ALA A 488 -4.86 19.83 4.59
N THR A 489 -5.34 20.93 5.16
CA THR A 489 -5.22 21.24 6.59
C THR A 489 -6.00 20.24 7.45
N ALA A 490 -7.16 19.76 6.99
CA ALA A 490 -7.91 18.69 7.66
C ALA A 490 -7.09 17.39 7.76
N ALA A 491 -6.47 16.98 6.65
CA ALA A 491 -5.60 15.79 6.64
C ALA A 491 -4.34 15.98 7.50
N ALA A 492 -3.77 17.19 7.52
CA ALA A 492 -2.64 17.54 8.39
C ALA A 492 -3.01 17.48 9.87
N PHE A 493 -4.21 17.96 10.25
CA PHE A 493 -4.71 17.86 11.61
C PHE A 493 -4.80 16.41 12.10
N VAL A 494 -5.40 15.51 11.33
CA VAL A 494 -5.52 14.09 11.71
C VAL A 494 -4.14 13.43 11.85
N ARG A 495 -3.20 13.75 10.93
CA ARG A 495 -1.80 13.29 11.04
C ARG A 495 -1.14 13.78 12.32
N LYS A 496 -1.28 15.08 12.62
CA LYS A 496 -0.68 15.69 13.81
C LYS A 496 -1.22 15.08 15.09
N VAL A 497 -2.54 14.88 15.19
CA VAL A 497 -3.16 14.20 16.32
C VAL A 497 -2.61 12.78 16.47
N GLN A 498 -2.51 12.00 15.38
CA GLN A 498 -1.91 10.67 15.44
C GLN A 498 -0.47 10.69 15.99
N MET A 499 0.36 11.63 15.52
CA MET A 499 1.75 11.79 16.01
C MET A 499 1.80 12.15 17.49
N LEU A 500 0.95 13.08 17.94
CA LEU A 500 0.87 13.48 19.35
C LEU A 500 0.45 12.31 20.25
N LEU A 501 -0.58 11.55 19.85
CA LEU A 501 -1.05 10.39 20.61
C LEU A 501 -0.02 9.27 20.69
N GLY A 502 0.74 9.06 19.62
CA GLY A 502 1.84 8.09 19.59
C GLY A 502 3.00 8.48 20.50
N ALA A 503 3.46 9.73 20.41
CA ALA A 503 4.54 10.23 21.27
C ALA A 503 4.14 10.31 22.74
N ALA A 504 2.85 10.55 23.03
CA ALA A 504 2.31 10.49 24.37
C ALA A 504 2.11 9.06 24.88
N ASP A 505 2.39 8.02 24.08
CA ASP A 505 2.17 6.62 24.43
C ASP A 505 0.76 6.41 25.01
N ALA A 506 -0.25 6.89 24.26
CA ALA A 506 -1.64 6.93 24.69
C ALA A 506 -2.56 6.03 23.87
N CYS A 507 -2.23 5.75 22.61
CA CYS A 507 -3.11 5.03 21.70
C CYS A 507 -2.33 4.06 20.81
N VAL A 508 -3.03 3.06 20.31
CA VAL A 508 -2.54 2.24 19.19
C VAL A 508 -2.43 3.14 17.96
N VAL A 509 -1.21 3.32 17.46
CA VAL A 509 -0.92 4.25 16.36
C VAL A 509 -1.20 3.60 15.00
N GLY A 510 -1.78 4.37 14.08
CA GLY A 510 -1.95 4.01 12.67
C GLY A 510 -3.40 3.74 12.27
N MET A 511 -3.86 4.44 11.23
CA MET A 511 -5.18 4.20 10.62
C MET A 511 -5.27 2.81 9.97
N GLU A 512 -4.15 2.30 9.45
CA GLU A 512 -4.04 0.99 8.80
C GLU A 512 -4.11 -0.18 9.78
N LYS A 513 -3.64 0.02 11.02
CA LYS A 513 -3.79 -0.95 12.13
C LYS A 513 -5.19 -0.86 12.76
N GLY A 514 -6.03 0.07 12.31
CA GLY A 514 -7.36 0.34 12.88
C GLY A 514 -7.32 1.03 14.24
N GLY A 515 -6.16 1.53 14.68
CA GLY A 515 -5.97 2.20 15.96
C GLY A 515 -6.55 3.61 16.01
N LEU A 516 -6.77 4.23 14.84
CA LEU A 516 -7.36 5.56 14.69
C LEU A 516 -8.37 5.60 13.55
N ARG A 517 -9.54 6.21 13.80
CA ARG A 517 -10.59 6.48 12.81
C ARG A 517 -10.95 7.95 12.84
N ALA A 518 -11.27 8.53 11.69
CA ALA A 518 -11.72 9.92 11.60
C ALA A 518 -13.05 10.00 10.85
N ASP A 519 -14.04 10.62 11.49
CA ASP A 519 -15.30 11.04 10.90
C ASP A 519 -15.25 12.55 10.66
N VAL A 520 -15.66 12.99 9.47
CA VAL A 520 -15.47 14.38 9.02
C VAL A 520 -16.81 15.05 8.78
N ASN A 521 -17.02 16.18 9.44
CA ASN A 521 -18.20 17.01 9.34
C ASN A 521 -17.92 18.19 8.40
N VAL A 522 -18.59 18.25 7.25
CA VAL A 522 -18.38 19.24 6.20
C VAL A 522 -19.61 20.13 6.04
N SER A 523 -19.39 21.44 5.95
CA SER A 523 -20.39 22.41 5.51
C SER A 523 -19.77 23.49 4.63
N VAL A 524 -20.55 24.03 3.71
CA VAL A 524 -20.16 25.19 2.89
C VAL A 524 -21.15 26.33 3.05
N ARG A 525 -20.66 27.56 2.89
CA ARG A 525 -21.51 28.77 2.84
C ARG A 525 -20.97 29.77 1.82
N ARG A 526 -21.83 30.66 1.33
CA ARG A 526 -21.40 31.77 0.48
C ARG A 526 -20.68 32.84 1.30
N VAL A 527 -19.65 33.43 0.72
CA VAL A 527 -18.97 34.61 1.25
C VAL A 527 -19.62 35.84 0.61
N GLU A 528 -20.40 36.61 1.36
CA GLU A 528 -20.95 37.88 0.85
C GLU A 528 -19.87 38.98 0.85
N ASP A 529 -19.63 39.59 -0.33
CA ASP A 529 -18.89 40.83 -0.59
C ASP A 529 -17.77 41.21 0.41
N GLY A 530 -16.85 40.28 0.67
CA GLY A 530 -15.60 40.55 1.40
C GLY A 530 -15.75 41.05 2.83
N LYS A 531 -16.91 40.87 3.49
CA LYS A 531 -17.09 41.27 4.90
C LYS A 531 -17.76 40.20 5.75
N THR A 532 -17.00 39.77 6.76
CA THR A 532 -17.35 39.02 7.97
C THR A 532 -18.06 37.69 7.75
N PRO A 533 -17.54 36.57 8.29
CA PRO A 533 -18.29 35.32 8.29
C PRO A 533 -19.66 35.55 8.93
N SER A 534 -20.74 35.23 8.22
CA SER A 534 -22.07 35.18 8.81
C SER A 534 -22.00 34.29 10.05
N ALA A 535 -22.61 34.69 11.18
CA ALA A 535 -22.52 33.91 12.43
C ALA A 535 -23.11 32.49 12.31
N LYS A 536 -23.86 32.17 11.25
CA LYS A 536 -24.37 30.82 10.98
C LYS A 536 -23.44 30.06 10.04
N LEU A 537 -23.10 28.84 10.47
CA LEU A 537 -22.46 27.82 9.64
C LEU A 537 -23.46 27.24 8.63
N GLY A 538 -22.94 26.64 7.56
CA GLY A 538 -23.75 25.90 6.59
C GLY A 538 -24.38 24.63 7.20
N GLN A 539 -25.28 23.99 6.45
CA GLN A 539 -25.85 22.71 6.89
C GLN A 539 -24.76 21.62 6.86
N ARG A 540 -24.60 20.92 7.98
CA ARG A 540 -23.59 19.87 8.18
C ARG A 540 -23.96 18.57 7.46
N THR A 541 -22.99 18.01 6.74
CA THR A 541 -22.95 16.61 6.28
C THR A 541 -21.80 15.89 6.98
N GLU A 542 -22.07 14.70 7.51
CA GLU A 542 -21.05 13.84 8.13
C GLU A 542 -20.56 12.80 7.12
N ILE A 543 -19.26 12.59 7.02
CA ILE A 543 -18.61 11.60 6.17
C ILE A 543 -17.92 10.56 7.06
N LYS A 544 -18.30 9.28 6.89
CA LYS A 544 -17.72 8.14 7.61
C LYS A 544 -16.88 7.25 6.68
N ASN A 545 -16.15 6.30 7.27
CA ASN A 545 -15.31 5.30 6.59
C ASN A 545 -14.08 5.89 5.87
N LEU A 546 -13.38 6.82 6.53
CA LEU A 546 -12.15 7.42 6.03
C LEU A 546 -10.95 6.66 6.62
N PHE A 547 -10.28 5.87 5.77
CA PHE A 547 -9.21 4.94 6.18
C PHE A 547 -7.79 5.48 5.93
N SER A 548 -7.64 6.68 5.38
CA SER A 548 -6.32 7.30 5.16
C SER A 548 -6.41 8.83 5.17
N PHE A 549 -5.29 9.51 5.44
CA PHE A 549 -5.23 10.97 5.39
C PHE A 549 -5.59 11.53 4.02
N LYS A 550 -5.22 10.83 2.95
CA LYS A 550 -5.60 11.21 1.59
C LYS A 550 -7.10 11.04 1.35
N ALA A 551 -7.71 9.98 1.89
CA ALA A 551 -9.16 9.82 1.82
C ALA A 551 -9.90 10.94 2.55
N VAL A 552 -9.38 11.43 3.68
CA VAL A 552 -9.92 12.61 4.38
C VAL A 552 -9.93 13.82 3.46
N GLU A 553 -8.79 14.17 2.85
CA GLU A 553 -8.69 15.31 1.94
C GLU A 553 -9.62 15.17 0.72
N ASP A 554 -9.54 14.03 0.02
CA ASP A 554 -10.29 13.79 -1.21
C ASP A 554 -11.81 13.76 -0.95
N ALA A 555 -12.25 13.22 0.20
CA ALA A 555 -13.66 13.19 0.57
C ALA A 555 -14.23 14.57 0.90
N ILE A 556 -13.44 15.43 1.57
CA ILE A 556 -13.83 16.81 1.85
C ILE A 556 -13.98 17.59 0.54
N ILE A 557 -13.04 17.42 -0.39
CA ILE A 557 -13.12 18.07 -1.71
C ILE A 557 -14.39 17.64 -2.44
N ALA A 558 -14.65 16.33 -2.51
CA ALA A 558 -15.82 15.80 -3.19
C ALA A 558 -17.14 16.29 -2.55
N GLU A 559 -17.23 16.29 -1.22
CA GLU A 559 -18.44 16.74 -0.52
C GLU A 559 -18.65 18.25 -0.62
N ARG A 560 -17.58 19.05 -0.52
CA ARG A 560 -17.62 20.49 -0.74
C ARG A 560 -18.19 20.80 -2.11
N ASP A 561 -17.62 20.20 -3.16
CA ASP A 561 -18.01 20.47 -4.55
C ASP A 561 -19.45 20.02 -4.81
N ARG A 562 -19.89 18.92 -4.18
CA ARG A 562 -21.28 18.46 -4.23
C ARG A 562 -22.24 19.45 -3.56
N GLN A 563 -21.93 19.93 -2.35
CA GLN A 563 -22.78 20.90 -1.65
C GLN A 563 -22.87 22.22 -2.40
N ILE A 564 -21.75 22.72 -2.92
CA ILE A 564 -21.69 23.93 -3.74
C ILE A 564 -22.57 23.79 -4.97
N LYS A 565 -22.41 22.71 -5.73
CA LYS A 565 -23.22 22.44 -6.92
C LYS A 565 -24.72 22.42 -6.60
N LEU A 566 -25.10 21.74 -5.52
CA LEU A 566 -26.51 21.67 -5.09
C LEU A 566 -27.09 23.03 -4.73
N LEU A 567 -26.31 23.88 -4.05
CA LEU A 567 -26.74 25.23 -3.66
C LEU A 567 -26.75 26.21 -4.84
N ASP A 568 -25.81 26.09 -5.78
CA ASP A 568 -25.79 26.86 -7.02
C ASP A 568 -26.98 26.52 -7.93
N GLU A 569 -27.45 25.27 -7.91
CA GLU A 569 -28.68 24.81 -8.59
C GLU A 569 -29.97 25.25 -7.87
N GLY A 570 -29.87 25.98 -6.75
CA GLY A 570 -31.01 26.44 -5.95
C GLY A 570 -31.62 25.36 -5.04
N GLY A 571 -30.94 24.23 -4.87
CA GLY A 571 -31.31 23.17 -3.94
C GLY A 571 -30.95 23.49 -2.48
N VAL A 572 -31.25 22.54 -1.59
CA VAL A 572 -30.95 22.65 -0.15
C VAL A 572 -30.13 21.44 0.28
N VAL A 573 -29.02 21.69 0.98
CA VAL A 573 -28.24 20.62 1.62
C VAL A 573 -29.06 20.06 2.78
N LEU A 574 -29.32 18.76 2.78
CA LEU A 574 -29.96 18.07 3.90
C LEU A 574 -28.89 17.56 4.88
N GLY A 575 -29.16 17.62 6.18
CA GLY A 575 -28.28 16.99 7.16
C GLY A 575 -28.36 15.47 7.05
N GLU A 576 -27.28 14.83 6.62
CA GLU A 576 -27.20 13.39 6.42
C GLU A 576 -25.80 12.84 6.65
N THR A 577 -25.72 11.52 6.83
CA THR A 577 -24.45 10.78 6.94
C THR A 577 -24.15 10.09 5.62
N ARG A 578 -22.97 10.35 5.09
CA ARG A 578 -22.44 9.83 3.83
C ARG A 578 -21.20 8.97 4.10
N GLY A 579 -20.88 8.12 3.15
CA GLY A 579 -19.75 7.20 3.20
C GLY A 579 -18.76 7.52 2.08
N TRP A 580 -17.49 7.26 2.37
CA TRP A 580 -16.42 7.27 1.39
C TRP A 580 -15.98 5.84 1.05
N SER A 581 -15.54 5.61 -0.18
CA SER A 581 -14.97 4.34 -0.63
C SER A 581 -13.64 4.60 -1.33
N LEU A 582 -12.68 3.69 -1.18
CA LEU A 582 -11.35 3.85 -1.76
C LEU A 582 -11.44 3.94 -3.28
N GLY A 583 -10.81 4.95 -3.89
CA GLY A 583 -10.88 5.21 -5.33
C GLY A 583 -12.18 5.88 -5.81
N SER A 584 -13.12 6.18 -4.91
CA SER A 584 -14.30 6.98 -5.24
C SER A 584 -13.91 8.42 -5.60
N THR A 585 -14.72 9.04 -6.46
CA THR A 585 -14.66 10.48 -6.75
C THR A 585 -15.82 11.26 -6.11
N GLU A 586 -16.72 10.54 -5.43
CA GLU A 586 -17.93 11.08 -4.83
C GLU A 586 -18.21 10.46 -3.45
N THR A 587 -18.87 11.21 -2.58
CA THR A 587 -19.46 10.68 -1.35
C THR A 587 -20.78 10.01 -1.69
N ARG A 588 -21.12 8.90 -1.02
CA ARG A 588 -22.41 8.19 -1.21
C ARG A 588 -23.27 8.26 0.03
N ARG A 589 -24.58 8.41 -0.13
CA ARG A 589 -25.51 8.43 1.01
C ARG A 589 -25.56 7.05 1.66
N LEU A 590 -25.31 6.95 2.96
CA LEU A 590 -25.38 5.67 3.69
C LEU A 590 -26.77 5.41 4.26
N ARG A 591 -27.46 6.45 4.74
CA ARG A 591 -28.80 6.34 5.34
C ARG A 591 -29.65 7.57 4.99
N GLY A 592 -30.94 7.37 4.73
CA GLY A 592 -31.93 8.44 4.68
C GLY A 592 -32.46 8.75 6.08
N LYS A 593 -32.64 10.03 6.43
CA LYS A 593 -33.22 10.44 7.71
C LYS A 593 -34.67 9.97 7.83
N GLU A 594 -34.92 8.98 8.66
CA GLU A 594 -36.10 8.98 9.53
C GLU A 594 -35.71 9.76 10.80
N GLY A 595 -35.77 11.09 10.76
CA GLY A 595 -35.44 11.96 11.90
C GLY A 595 -33.96 12.02 12.31
N GLU A 596 -33.63 12.96 13.20
CA GLU A 596 -32.43 12.81 14.04
C GLU A 596 -32.70 11.66 15.01
N VAL A 597 -31.86 10.63 15.00
CA VAL A 597 -32.01 9.51 15.93
C VAL A 597 -31.74 10.05 17.33
N ASP A 598 -32.78 10.14 18.16
CA ASP A 598 -32.62 10.51 19.56
C ASP A 598 -31.90 9.37 20.30
N TYR A 599 -30.62 9.59 20.58
CA TYR A 599 -29.77 8.65 21.32
C TYR A 599 -30.12 8.57 22.81
N ARG A 600 -31.06 9.39 23.32
CA ARG A 600 -31.58 9.33 24.69
C ARG A 600 -30.45 9.24 25.73
N TYR A 601 -29.52 10.18 25.67
CA TYR A 601 -28.37 10.21 26.58
C TYR A 601 -28.83 10.26 28.05
N MET A 602 -28.37 9.31 28.84
CA MET A 602 -28.67 9.21 30.27
C MET A 602 -27.40 8.89 31.06
N PRO A 603 -27.15 9.53 32.21
CA PRO A 603 -26.08 9.12 33.11
C PRO A 603 -26.15 7.62 33.42
N ASP A 604 -25.02 6.92 33.32
CA ASP A 604 -24.99 5.49 33.61
C ASP A 604 -25.16 5.26 35.12
N PRO A 605 -26.23 4.60 35.58
CA PRO A 605 -26.48 4.38 37.00
C PRO A 605 -25.56 3.33 37.62
N ASP A 606 -24.91 2.49 36.81
CA ASP A 606 -24.05 1.40 37.29
C ASP A 606 -22.60 1.88 37.52
N LEU A 607 -22.27 3.10 37.09
CA LEU A 607 -20.92 3.68 37.22
C LEU A 607 -20.94 4.95 38.07
N GLY A 608 -20.08 4.97 39.10
CA GLY A 608 -19.80 6.18 39.86
C GLY A 608 -19.01 7.21 39.03
N PRO A 609 -18.95 8.49 39.48
CA PRO A 609 -18.09 9.48 38.86
C PRO A 609 -16.61 9.10 38.98
N VAL A 610 -15.85 9.38 37.93
CA VAL A 610 -14.39 9.28 37.95
C VAL A 610 -13.84 10.59 38.51
N LEU A 611 -13.12 10.49 39.62
CA LEU A 611 -12.45 11.62 40.27
C LEU A 611 -10.98 11.62 39.86
N VAL A 612 -10.54 12.66 39.17
CA VAL A 612 -9.17 12.79 38.69
C VAL A 612 -8.42 13.77 39.59
N GLY A 613 -7.43 13.26 40.32
CA GLY A 613 -6.54 14.07 41.14
C GLY A 613 -5.61 14.92 40.28
N GLN A 614 -5.43 16.18 40.67
CA GLN A 614 -4.52 17.10 39.96
C GLN A 614 -3.07 16.64 40.03
N ASP A 615 -2.69 15.98 41.12
CA ASP A 615 -1.38 15.34 41.33
C ASP A 615 -1.08 14.27 40.27
N VAL A 616 -2.08 13.47 39.88
CA VAL A 616 -1.95 12.48 38.81
C VAL A 616 -1.74 13.15 37.46
N VAL A 617 -2.48 14.23 37.17
CA VAL A 617 -2.34 14.99 35.91
C VAL A 617 -0.95 15.61 35.81
N GLU A 618 -0.47 16.23 36.88
CA GLU A 618 0.87 16.84 36.94
C GLU A 618 1.97 15.78 36.83
N HIS A 619 1.82 14.65 37.51
CA HIS A 619 2.75 13.53 37.42
C HIS A 619 2.83 13.00 35.98
N LEU A 620 1.69 12.74 35.33
CA LEU A 620 1.66 12.27 33.95
C LEU A 620 2.22 13.29 32.97
N LYS A 621 1.97 14.58 33.19
CA LYS A 621 2.56 15.65 32.38
C LYS A 621 4.08 15.73 32.53
N SER A 622 4.61 15.51 33.73
CA SER A 622 6.06 15.55 34.02
C SER A 622 6.83 14.31 33.55
N THR A 623 6.14 13.18 33.38
CA THR A 623 6.73 11.88 32.98
C THR A 623 6.51 11.57 31.51
N MET A 624 5.74 12.39 30.80
CA MET A 624 5.55 12.27 29.36
C MET A 624 6.87 12.55 28.63
N GLY A 625 7.14 11.81 27.57
CA GLY A 625 8.30 12.03 26.71
C GLY A 625 8.26 13.39 26.00
N VAL A 626 9.34 13.70 25.28
CA VAL A 626 9.42 14.92 24.47
C VAL A 626 8.35 14.88 23.37
N MET A 627 7.59 15.96 23.23
CA MET A 627 6.55 16.05 22.22
C MET A 627 7.15 16.25 20.82
N PRO A 628 6.48 15.76 19.75
CA PRO A 628 7.01 15.80 18.38
C PRO A 628 7.49 17.17 17.90
N ASP A 629 6.78 18.26 18.24
CA ASP A 629 7.20 19.60 17.83
C ASP A 629 8.50 20.03 18.50
N GLN A 630 8.66 19.72 19.78
CA GLN A 630 9.87 20.05 20.52
C GLN A 630 11.05 19.20 20.05
N GLU A 631 10.81 17.91 19.80
CA GLU A 631 11.81 16.99 19.23
C GLU A 631 12.30 17.47 17.87
N LEU A 632 11.36 17.88 17.00
CA LEU A 632 11.67 18.40 15.68
C LEU A 632 12.44 19.72 15.73
N ASP A 633 12.04 20.63 16.63
CA ASP A 633 12.73 21.91 16.84
C ASP A 633 14.17 21.69 17.33
N ASP A 634 14.39 20.72 18.21
CA ASP A 634 15.73 20.37 18.72
C ASP A 634 16.60 19.71 17.65
N LEU A 635 16.07 18.76 16.87
CA LEU A 635 16.78 18.14 15.76
C LEU A 635 17.22 19.15 14.69
N VAL A 636 16.41 20.18 14.44
CA VAL A 636 16.76 21.24 13.49
C VAL A 636 17.77 22.22 14.08
N SER A 637 17.54 22.70 15.30
CA SER A 637 18.36 23.77 15.89
C SER A 637 19.66 23.27 16.51
N SER A 638 19.64 22.15 17.23
CA SER A 638 20.78 21.58 17.95
C SER A 638 21.57 20.57 17.10
N TYR A 639 20.90 19.79 16.25
CA TYR A 639 21.55 18.78 15.41
C TYR A 639 21.82 19.24 13.98
N GLY A 640 21.26 20.37 13.56
CA GLY A 640 21.47 20.96 12.23
C GLY A 640 20.81 20.19 11.08
N LEU A 641 19.89 19.26 11.40
CA LEU A 641 19.15 18.51 10.38
C LEU A 641 18.16 19.41 9.65
N SER A 642 17.86 19.07 8.39
CA SER A 642 16.74 19.71 7.70
C SER A 642 15.41 19.25 8.33
N GLU A 643 14.38 20.10 8.33
CA GLU A 643 13.05 19.73 8.85
C GLU A 643 12.53 18.44 8.21
N LYS A 644 12.78 18.26 6.91
CA LYS A 644 12.37 17.07 6.16
C LYS A 644 13.06 15.80 6.67
N ASP A 645 14.37 15.88 6.92
CA ASP A 645 15.16 14.73 7.35
C ASP A 645 14.81 14.38 8.79
N ALA A 646 14.70 15.37 9.67
CA ALA A 646 14.26 15.19 11.05
C ALA A 646 12.86 14.56 11.14
N MET A 647 11.89 15.07 10.37
CA MET A 647 10.57 14.44 10.28
C MET A 647 10.62 13.01 9.74
N SER A 648 11.49 12.73 8.77
CA SER A 648 11.64 11.37 8.23
C SER A 648 12.20 10.41 9.28
N LEU A 649 13.17 10.83 10.09
CA LEU A 649 13.70 10.01 11.21
C LEU A 649 12.62 9.73 12.25
N MET A 650 11.80 10.73 12.59
CA MET A 650 10.71 10.58 13.57
C MET A 650 9.59 9.64 13.10
N LEU A 651 9.29 9.61 11.79
CA LEU A 651 8.15 8.87 11.25
C LEU A 651 8.48 7.44 10.80
N LEU A 652 9.74 7.14 10.51
CA LEU A 652 10.15 5.81 10.06
C LEU A 652 10.27 4.83 11.24
N GLU A 653 9.79 3.60 11.04
CA GLU A 653 9.88 2.50 12.01
C GLU A 653 9.31 2.89 13.40
N ASP A 654 8.18 3.62 13.40
CA ASP A 654 7.49 4.11 14.60
C ASP A 654 8.43 4.87 15.58
N GLY A 655 9.42 5.61 15.03
CA GLY A 655 10.40 6.39 15.79
C GLY A 655 11.70 5.64 16.11
N GLY A 656 11.76 4.33 15.85
CA GLY A 656 12.98 3.52 16.06
C GLY A 656 14.19 4.05 15.29
N ARG A 657 13.95 4.63 14.10
CA ARG A 657 14.99 5.24 13.26
C ARG A 657 15.65 6.45 13.92
N LEU A 658 14.87 7.26 14.63
CA LEU A 658 15.37 8.39 15.41
C LEU A 658 16.18 7.92 16.62
N GLN A 659 15.72 6.88 17.32
CA GLN A 659 16.44 6.34 18.45
C GLN A 659 17.80 5.73 18.03
N PHE A 660 17.83 5.04 16.89
CA PHE A 660 19.07 4.55 16.29
C PHE A 660 20.01 5.70 15.89
N TYR A 661 19.45 6.81 15.38
CA TYR A 661 20.20 8.03 15.09
C TYR A 661 20.87 8.60 16.34
N TYR A 662 20.15 8.75 17.46
CA TYR A 662 20.73 9.25 18.71
C TYR A 662 21.86 8.36 19.23
N LYS A 663 21.64 7.04 19.29
CA LYS A 663 22.70 6.09 19.69
C LYS A 663 23.95 6.23 18.82
N THR A 664 23.78 6.38 17.50
CA THR A 664 24.90 6.52 16.56
C THR A 664 25.61 7.86 16.72
N VAL A 665 24.88 8.95 16.93
CA VAL A 665 25.47 10.27 17.19
C VAL A 665 26.28 10.26 18.48
N ASP A 666 25.72 9.75 19.58
CA ASP A 666 26.41 9.68 20.87
C ASP A 666 27.71 8.88 20.76
N ALA A 667 27.64 7.72 20.09
CA ALA A 667 28.78 6.85 19.84
C ALA A 667 29.86 7.51 18.95
N LEU A 668 29.45 8.30 17.95
CA LEU A 668 30.35 9.04 17.06
C LEU A 668 31.00 10.23 17.76
N GLU A 669 30.25 10.99 18.54
CA GLU A 669 30.78 12.13 19.31
C GLU A 669 31.79 11.69 20.36
N GLN A 670 31.53 10.57 21.05
CA GLN A 670 32.51 9.98 21.97
C GLN A 670 33.83 9.64 21.26
N ARG A 671 33.77 9.06 20.05
CA ARG A 671 34.97 8.75 19.25
C ARG A 671 35.75 10.01 18.86
N LEU A 672 35.04 11.07 18.47
CA LEU A 672 35.64 12.36 18.14
C LEU A 672 36.29 13.04 19.36
N GLN A 673 35.67 12.94 20.54
CA GLN A 673 36.19 13.52 21.78
C GLN A 673 37.40 12.76 22.33
N ASN A 674 37.45 11.43 22.16
CA ASN A 674 38.54 10.58 22.67
C ASN A 674 39.82 10.66 21.82
N GLN A 675 39.77 11.17 20.59
CA GLN A 675 40.99 11.53 19.86
C GLN A 675 41.63 12.75 20.54
N GLY A 676 42.77 12.54 21.21
CA GLY A 676 43.52 13.54 21.99
C GLY A 676 44.05 14.79 21.24
N ASP A 677 43.54 15.10 20.05
CA ASP A 677 43.71 16.37 19.35
C ASP A 677 42.51 17.28 19.62
N SER A 678 42.33 17.72 20.88
CA SER A 678 41.28 18.67 21.28
C SER A 678 41.31 20.01 20.51
N ALA A 679 42.32 20.26 19.66
CA ALA A 679 42.44 21.44 18.82
C ALA A 679 41.63 21.38 17.49
N LYS A 680 41.07 20.22 17.09
CA LYS A 680 40.32 20.07 15.82
C LYS A 680 38.82 19.78 15.96
N VAL A 681 38.32 19.45 17.16
CA VAL A 681 36.88 19.24 17.36
C VAL A 681 36.21 20.60 17.63
N THR A 682 35.83 21.29 16.56
CA THR A 682 35.02 22.51 16.65
C THR A 682 33.53 22.16 16.80
N ALA A 683 32.73 23.09 17.31
CA ALA A 683 31.26 22.94 17.33
C ALA A 683 30.71 22.63 15.92
N ASP A 684 31.26 23.28 14.88
CA ASP A 684 30.91 23.03 13.48
C ASP A 684 31.22 21.59 13.05
N SER A 685 32.32 20.99 13.52
CA SER A 685 32.68 19.61 13.21
C SER A 685 31.67 18.62 13.78
N LEU A 686 31.18 18.86 15.01
CA LEU A 686 30.14 18.03 15.64
C LEU A 686 28.80 18.15 14.90
N VAL A 687 28.39 19.36 14.50
CA VAL A 687 27.18 19.56 13.69
C VAL A 687 27.29 18.85 12.35
N GLN A 688 28.44 18.93 11.67
CA GLN A 688 28.65 18.18 10.42
C GLN A 688 28.59 16.66 10.63
N ALA A 689 29.12 16.15 11.74
CA ALA A 689 29.01 14.74 12.10
C ALA A 689 27.55 14.32 12.32
N ARG A 690 26.75 15.12 13.04
CA ARG A 690 25.30 14.89 13.25
C ARG A 690 24.53 14.86 11.93
N ILE A 691 24.79 15.81 11.04
CA ILE A 691 24.18 15.88 9.71
C ILE A 691 24.59 14.68 8.85
N LEU A 692 25.87 14.30 8.91
CA LEU A 692 26.40 13.13 8.22
C LEU A 692 25.66 11.87 8.68
N THR A 693 25.52 11.65 9.99
CA THR A 693 24.79 10.51 10.55
C THR A 693 23.34 10.44 10.05
N GLY A 694 22.63 11.57 10.04
CA GLY A 694 21.23 11.64 9.59
C GLY A 694 21.10 11.26 8.12
N ASN A 695 21.97 11.81 7.27
CA ASN A 695 22.01 11.49 5.84
C ASN A 695 22.33 10.01 5.58
N TRP A 696 23.26 9.42 6.34
CA TRP A 696 23.63 8.02 6.19
C TRP A 696 22.51 7.09 6.63
N ILE A 697 21.83 7.37 7.74
CA ILE A 697 20.72 6.55 8.23
C ILE A 697 19.49 6.64 7.30
N LEU A 698 19.18 7.82 6.78
CA LEU A 698 18.03 7.99 5.90
C LEU A 698 18.29 7.46 4.48
N HIS A 699 19.43 7.79 3.89
CA HIS A 699 19.67 7.55 2.46
C HIS A 699 20.55 6.35 2.18
N VAL A 700 21.61 6.11 2.95
CA VAL A 700 22.55 5.01 2.67
C VAL A 700 22.03 3.72 3.29
N LEU A 701 21.74 3.72 4.59
CA LEU A 701 21.16 2.59 5.30
C LEU A 701 19.78 2.24 4.70
N GLY A 702 18.95 3.24 4.42
CA GLY A 702 17.68 3.03 3.71
C GLY A 702 17.82 2.44 2.31
N SER A 703 18.95 2.63 1.63
CA SER A 703 19.20 2.02 0.31
C SER A 703 19.52 0.52 0.38
N LEU A 704 19.94 0.01 1.55
CA LEU A 704 20.22 -1.41 1.76
C LEU A 704 18.96 -2.27 1.60
N THR A 705 17.78 -1.72 1.89
CA THR A 705 16.50 -2.41 1.70
C THR A 705 15.84 -2.11 0.35
N SER A 706 16.56 -1.49 -0.58
CA SER A 706 16.04 -1.22 -1.93
C SER A 706 15.80 -2.52 -2.71
N GLU A 707 14.82 -2.51 -3.62
CA GLU A 707 14.50 -3.68 -4.44
C GLU A 707 15.71 -4.25 -5.19
N ASN A 708 16.62 -3.39 -5.64
CA ASN A 708 17.82 -3.83 -6.34
C ASN A 708 18.73 -4.65 -5.42
N ASN A 709 18.98 -4.18 -4.19
CA ASN A 709 19.83 -4.92 -3.25
C ASN A 709 19.15 -6.22 -2.78
N GLN A 710 17.82 -6.24 -2.59
CA GLN A 710 17.11 -7.48 -2.28
C GLN A 710 17.22 -8.52 -3.41
N ARG A 711 17.18 -8.07 -4.68
CA ARG A 711 17.42 -8.95 -5.84
C ARG A 711 18.85 -9.50 -5.85
N ASP A 712 19.84 -8.67 -5.56
CA ASP A 712 21.25 -9.09 -5.51
C ASP A 712 21.50 -10.10 -4.36
N ARG A 713 20.87 -9.89 -3.20
CA ARG A 713 20.88 -10.85 -2.08
C ARG A 713 20.26 -12.19 -2.46
N ALA A 714 19.11 -12.16 -3.13
CA ALA A 714 18.45 -13.38 -3.59
C ALA A 714 19.31 -14.15 -4.61
N ALA A 715 20.01 -13.43 -5.50
CA ALA A 715 20.97 -14.04 -6.43
C ALA A 715 22.18 -14.69 -5.73
N ALA A 716 22.58 -14.15 -4.57
CA ALA A 716 23.62 -14.71 -3.71
C ALA A 716 23.11 -15.83 -2.76
N GLY A 717 21.82 -16.20 -2.83
CA GLY A 717 21.22 -17.23 -1.97
C GLY A 717 20.88 -16.77 -0.55
N LEU A 718 20.89 -15.46 -0.29
CA LEU A 718 20.52 -14.86 1.00
C LEU A 718 19.03 -14.50 1.01
N SER A 719 18.38 -14.60 2.18
CA SER A 719 16.98 -14.21 2.33
C SER A 719 16.79 -12.68 2.25
N GLU A 720 15.56 -12.26 1.92
CA GLU A 720 15.13 -10.88 2.12
C GLU A 720 15.33 -10.50 3.59
N ARG A 721 15.73 -9.25 3.82
CA ARG A 721 16.07 -8.73 5.14
C ARG A 721 15.71 -7.24 5.21
N ASP A 722 15.00 -6.84 6.24
CA ASP A 722 14.80 -5.42 6.57
C ASP A 722 15.98 -4.89 7.41
N LEU A 723 15.89 -3.67 7.91
CA LEU A 723 16.97 -3.12 8.77
C LEU A 723 16.91 -3.64 10.20
N GLY A 724 15.83 -4.35 10.57
CA GLY A 724 15.62 -4.89 11.91
C GLY A 724 15.55 -3.82 12.98
N VAL A 725 15.12 -2.60 12.65
CA VAL A 725 15.11 -1.49 13.60
C VAL A 725 13.95 -1.64 14.59
N THR A 726 14.26 -1.67 15.88
CA THR A 726 13.29 -1.76 16.98
C THR A 726 12.90 -0.36 17.50
N SER A 727 11.85 -0.29 18.33
CA SER A 727 11.45 0.94 19.06
C SER A 727 12.57 1.51 19.93
N GLU A 728 13.45 0.65 20.45
CA GLU A 728 14.61 1.03 21.24
C GLU A 728 15.77 1.50 20.37
N GLY A 729 15.63 1.47 19.04
CA GLY A 729 16.67 1.83 18.08
C GLY A 729 17.79 0.80 18.04
N ASP A 730 17.52 -0.48 18.28
CA ASP A 730 18.44 -1.56 17.94
C ASP A 730 18.23 -1.96 16.48
N ALA A 731 19.29 -2.32 15.76
CA ALA A 731 19.24 -2.66 14.34
C ALA A 731 20.24 -3.77 14.02
N PHE A 732 20.14 -4.39 12.84
CA PHE A 732 21.11 -5.42 12.41
C PHE A 732 22.55 -4.89 12.34
N ILE A 733 22.71 -3.65 11.87
CA ILE A 733 23.97 -2.93 11.94
C ILE A 733 23.93 -2.15 13.25
N SER A 734 24.83 -2.46 14.18
CA SER A 734 24.86 -1.78 15.47
C SER A 734 25.18 -0.28 15.30
N ALA A 735 24.68 0.54 16.22
CA ALA A 735 24.97 1.97 16.24
C ALA A 735 26.48 2.24 16.39
N ASP A 736 27.20 1.38 17.12
CA ASP A 736 28.64 1.46 17.29
C ASP A 736 29.42 1.17 15.99
N ASP A 737 29.06 0.11 15.28
CA ASP A 737 29.73 -0.22 14.02
C ASP A 737 29.51 0.88 12.98
N LEU A 738 28.29 1.43 12.90
CA LEU A 738 28.01 2.57 12.03
C LEU A 738 28.79 3.81 12.47
N ALA A 739 28.87 4.09 13.78
CA ALA A 739 29.65 5.21 14.30
C ALA A 739 31.14 5.08 13.97
N ASP A 740 31.73 3.89 13.99
CA ASP A 740 33.11 3.64 13.56
C ASP A 740 33.32 3.99 12.07
N ILE A 741 32.42 3.51 11.20
CA ILE A 741 32.48 3.82 9.77
C ILE A 741 32.38 5.34 9.53
N LEU A 742 31.43 6.00 10.20
CA LEU A 742 31.22 7.44 10.08
C LEU A 742 32.37 8.25 10.66
N PHE A 743 33.00 7.77 11.74
CA PHE A 743 34.18 8.39 12.32
C PHE A 743 35.36 8.38 11.35
N PHE A 744 35.65 7.25 10.72
CA PHE A 744 36.72 7.16 9.71
C PHE A 744 36.41 7.97 8.46
N LEU A 745 35.13 8.08 8.08
CA LEU A 745 34.71 8.90 6.96
C LEU A 745 34.84 10.40 7.27
N HIS A 746 34.36 10.84 8.43
CA HIS A 746 34.40 12.24 8.87
C HIS A 746 35.84 12.73 9.04
N THR A 747 36.73 11.87 9.56
CA THR A 747 38.17 12.16 9.68
C THR A 747 38.95 11.97 8.38
N SER A 748 38.28 11.67 7.26
CA SER A 748 38.88 11.45 5.94
C SER A 748 39.90 10.30 5.89
N ARG A 749 39.83 9.34 6.82
CA ARG A 749 40.64 8.11 6.81
C ARG A 749 40.14 7.08 5.80
N ILE A 750 38.85 7.12 5.45
CA ILE A 750 38.25 6.35 4.36
C ILE A 750 37.39 7.25 3.47
N ARG A 751 37.04 6.77 2.27
CA ARG A 751 36.18 7.50 1.33
C ARG A 751 34.75 6.95 1.34
N GLN A 752 33.82 7.72 0.78
CA GLN A 752 32.39 7.38 0.77
C GLN A 752 32.11 6.04 0.08
N GLY A 753 32.87 5.68 -0.96
CA GLY A 753 32.76 4.37 -1.63
C GLY A 753 33.04 3.22 -0.66
N THR A 754 34.22 3.24 -0.04
CA THR A 754 34.64 2.26 0.97
C THR A 754 33.64 2.16 2.13
N ALA A 755 33.18 3.30 2.65
CA ALA A 755 32.21 3.31 3.75
C ALA A 755 30.87 2.66 3.36
N LYS A 756 30.40 2.85 2.11
CA LYS A 756 29.22 2.13 1.60
C LYS A 756 29.50 0.64 1.49
N ASP A 757 30.64 0.27 0.90
CA ASP A 757 31.02 -1.14 0.70
C ASP A 757 31.10 -1.88 2.05
N LEU A 758 31.60 -1.24 3.12
CA LEU A 758 31.58 -1.79 4.48
C LEU A 758 30.16 -2.06 4.98
N LEU A 759 29.23 -1.11 4.83
CA LEU A 759 27.83 -1.32 5.24
C LEU A 759 27.16 -2.43 4.43
N PHE A 760 27.38 -2.46 3.11
CA PHE A 760 26.86 -3.54 2.26
C PHE A 760 27.45 -4.89 2.66
N ALA A 761 28.75 -4.96 2.96
CA ALA A 761 29.41 -6.19 3.39
C ALA A 761 28.86 -6.69 4.74
N MET A 762 28.59 -5.78 5.69
CA MET A 762 27.95 -6.13 6.96
C MET A 762 26.51 -6.62 6.76
N PHE A 763 25.69 -5.86 6.04
CA PHE A 763 24.28 -6.19 5.83
C PHE A 763 24.09 -7.51 5.07
N ASN A 764 24.95 -7.76 4.09
CA ASN A 764 24.95 -8.97 3.25
C ASN A 764 25.76 -10.13 3.82
N GLU A 765 26.18 -10.07 5.09
CA GLU A 765 26.91 -11.15 5.78
C GLU A 765 28.20 -11.59 5.08
N VAL A 766 28.79 -10.69 4.29
CA VAL A 766 30.09 -10.89 3.65
C VAL A 766 31.22 -10.61 4.64
N MET A 767 31.01 -9.65 5.54
CA MET A 767 31.96 -9.35 6.60
C MET A 767 31.93 -10.46 7.66
N PRO A 768 33.07 -11.08 8.02
CA PRO A 768 33.11 -12.12 9.04
C PRO A 768 32.63 -11.62 10.41
N ALA A 769 31.81 -12.43 11.09
CA ALA A 769 31.19 -12.08 12.38
C ALA A 769 32.19 -11.65 13.48
N GLN A 770 33.47 -12.06 13.39
CA GLN A 770 34.52 -11.66 14.33
C GLN A 770 34.87 -10.16 14.30
N TYR A 771 34.40 -9.43 13.29
CA TYR A 771 34.60 -7.98 13.15
C TYR A 771 33.33 -7.17 13.46
N ILE A 772 32.15 -7.79 13.46
CA ILE A 772 30.87 -7.11 13.62
C ILE A 772 30.54 -7.01 15.11
N SER A 773 30.16 -5.81 15.58
CA SER A 773 29.77 -5.57 16.97
C SER A 773 30.85 -5.99 17.99
N THR A 774 32.12 -5.81 17.60
CA THR A 774 33.28 -6.08 18.44
C THR A 774 34.12 -4.81 18.58
N PRO A 775 34.79 -4.58 19.73
CA PRO A 775 35.63 -3.40 19.92
C PRO A 775 36.70 -3.29 18.82
N ALA A 776 36.73 -2.15 18.13
CA ALA A 776 37.62 -1.87 17.00
C ALA A 776 37.54 -2.90 15.84
N GLY A 777 36.44 -3.65 15.72
CA GLY A 777 36.27 -4.66 14.69
C GLY A 777 36.29 -4.09 13.27
N ILE A 778 35.60 -2.96 13.05
CA ILE A 778 35.62 -2.24 11.77
C ILE A 778 37.03 -1.75 11.41
N GLU A 779 37.77 -1.18 12.37
CA GLU A 779 39.14 -0.71 12.15
C GLU A 779 40.08 -1.85 11.73
N ARG A 780 39.94 -3.00 12.40
CA ARG A 780 40.69 -4.21 12.06
C ARG A 780 40.35 -4.71 10.67
N TYR A 781 39.06 -4.78 10.32
CA TYR A 781 38.64 -5.21 8.98
C TYR A 781 39.20 -4.31 7.87
N ILE A 782 39.18 -2.99 8.08
CA ILE A 782 39.76 -2.02 7.12
C ILE A 782 41.26 -2.26 6.97
N THR A 783 41.97 -2.51 8.07
CA THR A 783 43.41 -2.75 8.08
C THR A 783 43.78 -4.07 7.40
N ASP A 784 43.07 -5.16 7.72
CA ASP A 784 43.33 -6.50 7.22
C ASP A 784 43.07 -6.63 5.71
N ASN A 785 42.22 -5.74 5.15
CA ASN A 785 41.87 -5.71 3.73
C ASN A 785 42.47 -4.51 2.97
N ASP A 786 43.39 -3.75 3.59
CA ASP A 786 44.06 -2.58 3.00
C ASP A 786 43.09 -1.52 2.43
N LEU A 787 42.02 -1.23 3.17
CA LEU A 787 40.94 -0.32 2.76
C LEU A 787 41.14 1.12 3.25
N TRP A 788 42.28 1.44 3.87
CA TRP A 788 42.61 2.80 4.30
C TRP A 788 42.84 3.71 3.11
N PHE A 789 42.38 4.96 3.21
CA PHE A 789 42.64 5.94 2.16
C PHE A 789 44.13 6.27 2.09
N SER A 790 44.76 6.00 0.93
CA SER A 790 46.15 6.36 0.65
C SER A 790 46.23 7.10 -0.68
N GLU A 791 46.36 8.42 -0.62
CA GLU A 791 46.31 9.27 -1.83
C GLU A 791 47.46 8.94 -2.81
N LEU A 792 47.14 8.87 -4.11
CA LEU A 792 48.14 8.77 -5.17
C LEU A 792 49.10 9.96 -5.11
N SER A 793 50.37 9.70 -5.43
CA SER A 793 51.33 10.78 -5.64
C SER A 793 50.93 11.64 -6.86
N PRO A 794 51.36 12.92 -6.93
CA PRO A 794 51.07 13.77 -8.08
C PRO A 794 51.53 13.19 -9.43
N GLN A 795 52.56 12.35 -9.41
CA GLN A 795 53.08 11.65 -10.59
C GLN A 795 52.13 10.54 -11.04
N GLU A 796 51.71 9.67 -10.12
CA GLU A 796 50.72 8.62 -10.41
C GLU A 796 49.38 9.20 -10.90
N TYR A 797 48.93 10.33 -10.34
CA TYR A 797 47.75 11.04 -10.83
C TYR A 797 47.91 11.52 -12.28
N SER A 798 49.09 12.03 -12.62
CA SER A 798 49.38 12.55 -13.95
C SER A 798 49.45 11.41 -14.97
N GLU A 799 50.10 10.31 -14.63
CA GLU A 799 50.16 9.10 -15.46
C GLU A 799 48.77 8.52 -15.73
N LEU A 800 47.92 8.44 -14.70
CA LEU A 800 46.55 7.96 -14.84
C LEU A 800 45.67 8.92 -15.66
N ALA A 801 45.87 10.23 -15.50
CA ALA A 801 45.17 11.23 -16.31
C ALA A 801 45.60 11.15 -17.79
N GLU A 802 46.88 10.95 -18.06
CA GLU A 802 47.41 10.76 -19.42
C GLU A 802 46.88 9.47 -20.05
N SER A 803 46.83 8.36 -19.31
CA SER A 803 46.30 7.10 -19.85
C SER A 803 44.82 7.20 -20.24
N VAL A 804 44.00 7.88 -19.43
CA VAL A 804 42.59 8.12 -19.74
C VAL A 804 42.43 9.02 -20.96
N LEU A 805 43.31 10.02 -21.12
CA LEU A 805 43.29 10.91 -22.28
C LEU A 805 43.74 10.22 -23.57
N ASP A 806 44.64 9.25 -23.48
CA ASP A 806 45.04 8.43 -24.62
C ASP A 806 43.90 7.52 -25.11
N GLU A 807 43.13 6.94 -24.18
CA GLU A 807 41.93 6.15 -24.52
C GLU A 807 40.79 7.02 -25.10
N GLU A 808 40.67 8.26 -24.62
CA GLU A 808 39.57 9.17 -24.96
C GLU A 808 40.04 10.37 -25.82
N GLU A 809 40.99 10.14 -26.74
CA GLU A 809 41.62 11.19 -27.56
C GLU A 809 40.60 12.02 -28.37
N HIS A 810 39.47 11.42 -28.72
CA HIS A 810 38.39 12.11 -29.43
C HIS A 810 37.72 13.21 -28.58
N VAL A 811 37.69 13.05 -27.25
CA VAL A 811 37.15 14.03 -26.30
C VAL A 811 38.09 15.22 -26.17
N LEU A 812 39.39 15.03 -26.31
CA LEU A 812 40.42 16.08 -26.25
C LEU A 812 40.23 17.15 -27.35
N LYS A 813 39.82 16.74 -28.55
CA LYS A 813 39.55 17.66 -29.68
C LYS A 813 38.43 18.66 -29.39
N GLU A 814 37.50 18.32 -28.50
CA GLU A 814 36.41 19.20 -28.10
C GLU A 814 36.87 20.35 -27.17
N PHE A 815 38.04 20.22 -26.52
CA PHE A 815 38.62 21.28 -25.68
C PHE A 815 39.32 22.39 -26.48
N MET A 816 39.46 22.24 -27.80
CA MET A 816 40.04 23.27 -28.69
C MET A 816 39.05 24.39 -29.07
N GLY A 817 37.78 24.29 -28.65
CA GLY A 817 36.75 25.31 -28.91
C GLY A 817 36.90 26.58 -28.05
N ALA A 818 36.08 27.61 -28.32
CA ALA A 818 36.14 28.91 -27.64
C ALA A 818 35.67 28.91 -26.16
N ARG A 819 34.98 27.85 -25.70
CA ARG A 819 34.46 27.72 -24.33
C ARG A 819 34.93 26.41 -23.72
N TYR A 820 35.49 26.47 -22.51
CA TYR A 820 35.97 25.29 -21.79
C TYR A 820 34.80 24.35 -21.41
N PRO A 821 34.76 23.10 -21.89
CA PRO A 821 33.63 22.19 -21.68
C PRO A 821 33.73 21.47 -20.33
N GLN A 822 33.26 22.12 -19.25
CA GLN A 822 33.31 21.57 -17.88
C GLN A 822 32.67 20.18 -17.76
N GLY A 823 31.60 19.88 -18.50
CA GLY A 823 30.95 18.56 -18.48
C GLY A 823 31.84 17.43 -19.04
N LYS A 824 32.70 17.73 -20.02
CA LYS A 824 33.66 16.76 -20.57
C LYS A 824 34.86 16.55 -19.66
N LEU A 825 35.27 17.59 -18.93
CA LEU A 825 36.28 17.44 -17.87
C LEU A 825 35.76 16.47 -16.79
N MET A 826 34.52 16.64 -16.34
CA MET A 826 33.92 15.74 -15.34
C MET A 826 33.74 14.30 -15.87
N PHE A 827 33.52 14.12 -17.17
CA PHE A 827 33.52 12.79 -17.81
C PHE A 827 34.90 12.12 -17.71
N LEU A 828 35.97 12.82 -18.07
CA LEU A 828 37.34 12.31 -17.98
C LEU A 828 37.75 12.02 -16.52
N VAL A 829 37.37 12.89 -15.58
CA VAL A 829 37.56 12.63 -14.14
C VAL A 829 36.79 11.38 -13.70
N GLY A 830 35.57 11.19 -14.20
CA GLY A 830 34.78 9.98 -13.94
C GLY A 830 35.44 8.70 -14.48
N MET A 831 36.09 8.78 -15.65
CA MET A 831 36.88 7.67 -16.20
C MET A 831 38.13 7.39 -15.38
N MET A 832 38.85 8.43 -14.98
CA MET A 832 40.02 8.34 -14.09
C MET A 832 39.66 7.70 -12.74
N MET A 833 38.48 8.01 -12.22
CA MET A 833 37.94 7.42 -11.00
C MET A 833 37.49 5.97 -11.15
N LYS A 834 37.27 5.51 -12.39
CA LYS A 834 36.87 4.14 -12.71
C LYS A 834 38.07 3.25 -13.03
N SER A 835 39.12 3.81 -13.64
CA SER A 835 40.33 3.08 -14.03
C SER A 835 41.33 2.92 -12.88
N GLY A 836 41.36 3.85 -11.91
CA GLY A 836 42.23 3.73 -10.74
C GLY A 836 41.56 3.10 -9.51
N ALA A 837 42.40 2.73 -8.54
CA ALA A 837 42.00 2.24 -7.22
C ALA A 837 41.15 3.30 -6.49
N ARG A 838 39.87 3.01 -6.22
CA ARG A 838 38.91 3.98 -5.65
C ARG A 838 39.33 4.48 -4.27
N GLU A 839 40.02 3.64 -3.54
CA GLU A 839 40.61 3.85 -2.21
C GLU A 839 41.86 4.75 -2.23
N ARG A 840 42.37 5.14 -3.41
CA ARG A 840 43.58 5.96 -3.55
C ARG A 840 43.40 7.31 -4.25
N ILE A 841 42.20 7.59 -4.78
CA ILE A 841 41.95 8.77 -5.62
C ILE A 841 40.99 9.74 -4.92
N ASP A 842 41.46 10.97 -4.69
CA ASP A 842 40.69 12.12 -4.26
C ASP A 842 40.05 12.83 -5.48
N PRO A 843 38.72 13.01 -5.52
CA PRO A 843 38.03 13.62 -6.66
C PRO A 843 38.45 15.07 -6.95
N ALA A 844 38.79 15.86 -5.92
CA ALA A 844 39.18 17.26 -6.11
C ALA A 844 40.61 17.35 -6.66
N THR A 845 41.54 16.56 -6.12
CA THR A 845 42.89 16.41 -6.66
C THR A 845 42.83 15.87 -8.09
N ALA A 846 42.02 14.85 -8.35
CA ALA A 846 41.80 14.27 -9.67
C ALA A 846 41.30 15.29 -10.70
N GLN A 847 40.30 16.10 -10.31
CA GLN A 847 39.78 17.15 -11.17
C GLN A 847 40.83 18.21 -11.48
N LYS A 848 41.66 18.58 -10.50
CA LYS A 848 42.74 19.55 -10.67
C LYS A 848 43.81 19.01 -11.62
N VAL A 849 44.31 17.80 -11.38
CA VAL A 849 45.35 17.18 -12.22
C VAL A 849 44.85 16.94 -13.64
N MET A 850 43.63 16.40 -13.81
CA MET A 850 43.05 16.20 -15.14
C MET A 850 42.89 17.53 -15.91
N ARG A 851 42.52 18.61 -15.22
CA ARG A 851 42.48 19.94 -15.84
C ARG A 851 43.86 20.38 -16.31
N ASP A 852 44.88 20.26 -15.46
CA ASP A 852 46.25 20.68 -15.76
C ASP A 852 46.83 19.87 -16.95
N VAL A 853 46.58 18.56 -17.00
CA VAL A 853 47.04 17.68 -18.10
C VAL A 853 46.30 17.98 -19.40
N VAL A 854 44.98 18.19 -19.36
CA VAL A 854 44.18 18.59 -20.54
C VAL A 854 44.67 19.92 -21.10
N GLU A 855 44.88 20.93 -20.24
CA GLU A 855 45.36 22.25 -20.65
C GLU A 855 46.76 22.17 -21.28
N THR A 856 47.64 21.32 -20.73
CA THR A 856 48.99 21.08 -21.27
C THR A 856 48.93 20.43 -22.65
N ARG A 857 48.13 19.37 -22.85
CA ARG A 857 47.98 18.71 -24.17
C ARG A 857 47.31 19.62 -25.20
N VAL A 858 46.28 20.37 -24.82
CA VAL A 858 45.62 21.33 -25.73
C VAL A 858 46.59 22.46 -26.12
N ALA A 859 47.46 22.90 -25.22
CA ALA A 859 48.51 23.86 -25.54
C ALA A 859 49.57 23.30 -26.50
N ALA A 860 49.91 22.00 -26.40
CA ALA A 860 50.83 21.33 -27.32
C ALA A 860 50.23 21.04 -28.71
N MET A 861 48.90 20.98 -28.83
CA MET A 861 48.17 20.77 -30.09
C MET A 861 47.88 22.06 -30.86
N LYS A 862 48.07 23.23 -30.24
CA LYS A 862 47.97 24.56 -30.87
C LYS A 862 49.32 25.01 -31.39
#